data_AF-A0A3S9VIM0-F1
#
_entry.id   AF-A0A3S9VIM0-F1
#
_cell.length_a   1.000
_cell.length_b   1.000
_cell.length_c   1.000
_cell.angle_alpha   90.00
_cell.angle_beta   90.00
_cell.angle_gamma   90.00
#
_symmetry.space_group_name_H-M   'P 1'
#
loop_
_entity.id
_entity.type
_entity.pdbx_description
1 polymer ?
#
loop_
_entity_poly.entity_id
_entity_poly.type
_entity_poly.pdbx_seq_one_letter_code
_entity_poly.pdbx_strand_id
1 'polypeptide(L)'
;MVTTVISNVKRESWARLVGKRNAGHRGRMTKLADRLAPCGPILDAKAAERAHEAIAKRAGEAMASVDAAWDSLAPIFAAAPYLAGLARRDGKRLPMILGGDPDQTLAEILAAAEAVAAEPDFETARRALRELKADLHLLTAISDLGGVWDLDQVTGALTRFADAVLHAALAQAVRQEVDRGALTHVGDGAPGPAPGLFCVAMGKHGAFELNYSSDIDFSIFYAPEKLPVAEGHEPQAVAVRIANHLGRILQERTGDGYVFRIDLRLRPDPSSTPPAMPVDAAMDYYESVGQNWERAAHIKARIAAGDAAEGAAFLEGLQPFIWRRNLDFAAIADIHSIKRQIHTYKVDDRLTAKGADLKLGRGGIREIEFFVQTQQLILGGRQPDLRSPRTLDALKALSEAGHVTPEDAAWLTEAYRDLRALEHRAQMIADDQTHKLPESDAERKKVAALWGEGNLRVFDAAVGKILKGVNLRYGRLFAGEEALSSRFGSLVFTGVEDDPETLATLKRMGFSSPERVAAAIRGWHHGHIAATRTERGRELFTRLAPRLLDAANATGAPDQAFNRFSDFFSRLSSGVQIQSLFLAQPRLFELIVEVMAFAPRLASTMAKRPTALDALLDPSFFGPIETPTAAPWDPEDFEGAMDAARRLFRDQSFRIGVRVMSGTADARDIGRAFAELADLIIGGLAPAALAEVERIGGAFPGQVAVVALGKAGSREMTAKSDLDLMTLYAADDPAGMSAVKEWSADVFYARFTQRLTSALSAPTGEGTLYEVDLKLRPSGTKGPVAVSFAAFEDYYEREAETWELLALTRARVVWASTDAFRERAEGAIAAALRRARDPKKTAADVVEMRQLMERERPGKGDWDLKLDPGGLVDIEFAAQFLQLAHAAAGGPLRQNTGEALAALREAGLADEGALSRLEAAWRLEQDLSQLIKVALEDGGDPEAEPKAFKTLLAKAGGVAQFKSLRPKLAKAKAEARAAYEAVVRG
;
A
#
# COMPACT_ATOMS: atom_id res chain seq x y z
N MET A 1 -50.71 -32.84 -13.71
CA MET A 1 -51.83 -33.13 -12.80
C MET A 1 -51.55 -32.43 -11.49
N VAL A 2 -52.30 -31.36 -11.18
CA VAL A 2 -53.20 -31.26 -10.00
C VAL A 2 -52.42 -30.85 -8.73
N THR A 3 -52.61 -29.74 -8.01
CA THR A 3 -53.60 -28.64 -8.04
C THR A 3 -53.13 -27.52 -7.10
N THR A 4 -53.35 -26.27 -7.54
CA THR A 4 -53.82 -25.05 -6.86
C THR A 4 -53.89 -25.02 -5.32
N VAL A 5 -53.40 -23.93 -4.71
CA VAL A 5 -54.09 -22.97 -3.80
C VAL A 5 -53.01 -22.15 -3.07
N ILE A 6 -52.78 -20.88 -3.45
CA ILE A 6 -52.73 -19.73 -2.52
C ILE A 6 -53.29 -18.51 -3.27
N SER A 7 -54.26 -17.89 -2.61
CA SER A 7 -55.27 -16.95 -3.04
C SER A 7 -54.78 -15.54 -3.39
N ASN A 8 -55.34 -15.05 -4.51
CA ASN A 8 -55.70 -13.66 -4.78
C ASN A 8 -56.11 -12.85 -3.54
N VAL A 9 -55.26 -11.91 -3.10
CA VAL A 9 -55.69 -10.66 -2.46
C VAL A 9 -54.70 -9.55 -2.86
N LYS A 10 -55.23 -8.47 -3.46
CA LYS A 10 -54.60 -7.16 -3.75
C LYS A 10 -53.59 -7.08 -4.92
N ARG A 11 -54.09 -7.33 -6.14
CA ARG A 11 -53.53 -6.75 -7.39
C ARG A 11 -54.42 -5.65 -8.01
N GLU A 12 -55.45 -5.20 -7.28
CA GLU A 12 -56.42 -4.21 -7.79
C GLU A 12 -56.27 -2.77 -7.28
N SER A 13 -55.25 -2.42 -6.47
CA SER A 13 -55.13 -1.04 -5.96
C SER A 13 -54.10 -0.14 -6.65
N TRP A 14 -53.27 -0.66 -7.57
CA TRP A 14 -52.23 0.16 -8.23
C TRP A 14 -52.54 0.49 -9.70
N ALA A 15 -53.33 -0.34 -10.39
CA ALA A 15 -53.77 -0.05 -11.77
C ALA A 15 -54.98 0.92 -11.85
N ARG A 16 -55.50 1.41 -10.72
CA ARG A 16 -56.60 2.41 -10.66
C ARG A 16 -56.16 3.83 -10.32
N LEU A 17 -54.87 4.09 -10.14
CA LEU A 17 -54.33 5.43 -9.88
C LEU A 17 -53.52 6.03 -11.03
N VAL A 18 -53.25 5.27 -12.09
CA VAL A 18 -52.63 5.79 -13.32
C VAL A 18 -53.39 5.25 -14.53
N GLY A 19 -54.02 6.16 -15.29
CA GLY A 19 -54.58 5.84 -16.60
C GLY A 19 -56.08 5.57 -16.64
N LYS A 20 -56.89 6.61 -16.41
CA LYS A 20 -58.09 6.97 -17.23
C LYS A 20 -58.87 8.08 -16.53
N ARG A 21 -58.56 9.34 -16.84
CA ARG A 21 -59.51 10.46 -16.75
C ARG A 21 -59.25 11.47 -17.87
N ASN A 22 -60.30 11.65 -18.69
CA ASN A 22 -60.60 12.79 -19.55
C ASN A 22 -59.68 13.11 -20.76
N ALA A 23 -59.78 12.27 -21.79
CA ALA A 23 -59.75 12.77 -23.17
C ALA A 23 -61.16 13.29 -23.51
N GLY A 24 -61.45 14.56 -23.19
CA GLY A 24 -62.77 15.12 -23.45
C GLY A 24 -63.09 16.45 -22.79
N HIS A 25 -62.12 17.38 -22.77
CA HIS A 25 -62.26 18.86 -22.62
C HIS A 25 -60.91 19.42 -22.16
N ARG A 26 -59.92 19.53 -23.06
CA ARG A 26 -58.70 20.31 -22.79
C ARG A 26 -58.72 21.56 -23.66
N GLY A 27 -59.37 22.61 -23.16
CA GLY A 27 -58.85 23.96 -23.44
C GLY A 27 -57.39 23.98 -22.97
N ARG A 28 -56.48 24.55 -23.76
CA ARG A 28 -55.03 24.56 -23.49
C ARG A 28 -54.75 25.09 -22.08
N MET A 29 -54.47 24.20 -21.13
CA MET A 29 -53.99 24.56 -19.80
C MET A 29 -52.51 24.95 -19.93
N THR A 30 -52.25 26.23 -20.13
CA THR A 30 -50.89 26.76 -20.35
C THR A 30 -50.20 27.13 -19.05
N LYS A 31 -50.93 27.40 -17.96
CA LYS A 31 -50.33 27.85 -16.69
C LYS A 31 -49.85 26.67 -15.84
N LEU A 32 -48.74 26.84 -15.13
CA LEU A 32 -48.24 25.84 -14.21
C LEU A 32 -49.25 25.52 -13.11
N ALA A 33 -49.89 26.54 -12.52
CA ALA A 33 -50.88 26.38 -11.43
C ALA A 33 -51.98 25.36 -11.76
N ASP A 34 -52.43 25.34 -13.02
CA ASP A 34 -53.54 24.49 -13.46
C ASP A 34 -53.10 23.02 -13.62
N ARG A 35 -51.78 22.75 -13.70
CA ARG A 35 -51.20 21.42 -13.98
C ARG A 35 -50.73 20.67 -12.74
N LEU A 36 -50.67 21.32 -11.57
CA LEU A 36 -50.07 20.78 -10.36
C LEU A 36 -50.97 19.75 -9.66
N ALA A 37 -50.38 18.64 -9.23
CA ALA A 37 -50.96 17.70 -8.28
C ALA A 37 -50.23 17.76 -6.92
N PRO A 38 -50.91 17.48 -5.79
CA PRO A 38 -50.23 17.35 -4.50
C PRO A 38 -49.22 16.21 -4.51
N CYS A 39 -47.98 16.50 -4.12
CA CYS A 39 -46.89 15.51 -4.12
C CYS A 39 -47.06 14.43 -3.04
N GLY A 40 -47.76 14.74 -1.94
CA GLY A 40 -47.93 13.88 -0.78
C GLY A 40 -48.71 14.55 0.35
N PRO A 41 -48.67 14.00 1.59
CA PRO A 41 -49.43 14.54 2.70
C PRO A 41 -48.80 15.82 3.30
N ILE A 42 -49.64 16.69 3.86
CA ILE A 42 -49.20 17.85 4.63
C ILE A 42 -48.73 17.37 6.02
N LEU A 43 -47.42 17.37 6.26
CA LEU A 43 -46.84 16.88 7.52
C LEU A 43 -46.99 17.86 8.69
N ASP A 44 -46.85 19.16 8.42
CA ASP A 44 -46.99 20.23 9.39
C ASP A 44 -47.88 21.33 8.82
N ALA A 45 -49.18 21.23 9.12
CA ALA A 45 -50.19 22.20 8.68
C ALA A 45 -49.86 23.62 9.16
N LYS A 46 -49.29 23.77 10.37
CA LYS A 46 -48.91 25.08 10.91
C LYS A 46 -47.73 25.68 10.15
N ALA A 47 -46.79 24.87 9.69
CA ALA A 47 -45.70 25.34 8.84
C ALA A 47 -46.20 25.81 7.47
N ALA A 48 -47.13 25.05 6.85
CA ALA A 48 -47.79 25.47 5.62
C ALA A 48 -48.53 26.81 5.81
N GLU A 49 -49.36 26.93 6.84
CA GLU A 49 -50.09 28.17 7.16
C GLU A 49 -49.15 29.36 7.36
N ARG A 50 -48.06 29.21 8.11
CA ARG A 50 -47.06 30.27 8.27
C ARG A 50 -46.41 30.68 6.94
N ALA A 51 -46.16 29.72 6.05
CA ALA A 51 -45.63 30.01 4.72
C ALA A 51 -46.67 30.78 3.87
N HIS A 52 -47.94 30.36 3.90
CA HIS A 52 -49.05 31.03 3.24
C HIS A 52 -49.16 32.49 3.68
N GLU A 53 -49.23 32.75 4.99
CA GLU A 53 -49.34 34.10 5.55
C GLU A 53 -48.15 34.99 5.15
N ALA A 54 -46.94 34.42 5.14
CA ALA A 54 -45.74 35.15 4.77
C ALA A 54 -45.72 35.51 3.27
N ILE A 55 -46.21 34.62 2.41
CA ILE A 55 -46.35 34.85 0.97
C ILE A 55 -47.45 35.89 0.72
N ALA A 56 -48.60 35.77 1.38
CA ALA A 56 -49.73 36.69 1.25
C ALA A 56 -49.36 38.15 1.55
N LYS A 57 -48.52 38.37 2.58
CA LYS A 57 -48.00 39.71 2.94
C LYS A 57 -47.18 40.38 1.83
N ARG A 58 -46.65 39.61 0.87
CA ARG A 58 -45.72 40.11 -0.17
C ARG A 58 -46.26 39.95 -1.60
N ALA A 59 -47.14 39.00 -1.85
CA ALA A 59 -47.70 38.71 -3.18
C ALA A 59 -48.79 39.70 -3.63
N GLY A 60 -49.48 40.36 -2.68
CA GLY A 60 -50.50 41.37 -2.99
C GLY A 60 -51.63 40.83 -3.88
N GLU A 61 -51.96 41.54 -4.96
CA GLU A 61 -53.02 41.16 -5.92
C GLU A 61 -52.74 39.83 -6.65
N ALA A 62 -51.49 39.38 -6.68
CA ALA A 62 -51.10 38.13 -7.33
C ALA A 62 -51.34 36.89 -6.45
N MET A 63 -51.92 37.05 -5.25
CA MET A 63 -52.20 35.96 -4.32
C MET A 63 -53.24 34.96 -4.84
N ALA A 64 -54.17 35.41 -5.70
CA ALA A 64 -55.25 34.56 -6.21
C ALA A 64 -54.75 33.31 -6.96
N SER A 65 -53.61 33.40 -7.66
CA SER A 65 -53.00 32.24 -8.33
C SER A 65 -52.30 31.29 -7.35
N VAL A 66 -51.77 31.82 -6.25
CA VAL A 66 -51.17 31.02 -5.17
C VAL A 66 -52.26 30.26 -4.41
N ASP A 67 -53.37 30.92 -4.10
CA ASP A 67 -54.51 30.30 -3.41
C ASP A 67 -55.13 29.17 -4.23
N ALA A 68 -55.27 29.36 -5.55
CA ALA A 68 -55.80 28.34 -6.45
C ALA A 68 -54.92 27.08 -6.52
N ALA A 69 -53.60 27.22 -6.33
CA ALA A 69 -52.64 26.11 -6.36
C ALA A 69 -52.27 25.59 -4.96
N TRP A 70 -52.84 26.14 -3.89
CA TRP A 70 -52.34 25.95 -2.53
C TRP A 70 -52.38 24.50 -2.06
N ASP A 71 -53.41 23.73 -2.43
CA ASP A 71 -53.51 22.32 -2.07
C ASP A 71 -52.31 21.49 -2.59
N SER A 72 -51.74 21.88 -3.73
CA SER A 72 -50.55 21.25 -4.30
C SER A 72 -49.25 21.80 -3.71
N LEU A 73 -49.25 23.04 -3.23
CA LEU A 73 -48.06 23.72 -2.68
C LEU A 73 -47.86 23.49 -1.18
N ALA A 74 -48.94 23.30 -0.42
CA ALA A 74 -48.90 23.14 1.03
C ALA A 74 -48.04 21.96 1.49
N PRO A 75 -48.08 20.76 0.86
CA PRO A 75 -47.20 19.66 1.22
C PRO A 75 -45.71 20.01 1.01
N ILE A 76 -45.40 20.73 -0.06
CA ILE A 76 -44.04 21.16 -0.42
C ILE A 76 -43.50 22.11 0.67
N PHE A 77 -44.23 23.19 0.96
CA PHE A 77 -43.78 24.20 1.91
C PHE A 77 -43.83 23.76 3.37
N ALA A 78 -44.67 22.77 3.71
CA ALA A 78 -44.64 22.12 5.02
C ALA A 78 -43.36 21.29 5.24
N ALA A 79 -42.86 20.64 4.19
CA ALA A 79 -41.72 19.72 4.29
C ALA A 79 -40.36 20.38 3.97
N ALA A 80 -40.32 21.40 3.11
CA ALA A 80 -39.08 22.02 2.62
C ALA A 80 -38.99 23.53 2.98
N PRO A 81 -38.39 23.86 4.14
CA PRO A 81 -38.19 25.25 4.58
C PRO A 81 -37.41 26.11 3.59
N TYR A 82 -36.46 25.52 2.86
CA TYR A 82 -35.71 26.23 1.82
C TYR A 82 -36.62 26.75 0.70
N LEU A 83 -37.48 25.89 0.15
CA LEU A 83 -38.42 26.26 -0.93
C LEU A 83 -39.45 27.30 -0.46
N ALA A 84 -40.01 27.13 0.73
CA ALA A 84 -40.86 28.13 1.36
C ALA A 84 -40.12 29.46 1.55
N GLY A 85 -38.82 29.39 1.87
CA GLY A 85 -37.91 30.51 1.95
C GLY A 85 -37.72 31.26 0.64
N LEU A 86 -37.62 30.55 -0.49
CA LEU A 86 -37.51 31.17 -1.83
C LEU A 86 -38.81 31.87 -2.23
N ALA A 87 -39.95 31.22 -1.98
CA ALA A 87 -41.27 31.73 -2.29
C ALA A 87 -41.62 32.99 -1.47
N ARG A 88 -41.23 33.06 -0.19
CA ARG A 88 -41.52 34.23 0.66
C ARG A 88 -40.56 35.39 0.46
N ARG A 89 -39.33 35.16 0.00
CA ARG A 89 -38.29 36.22 -0.08
C ARG A 89 -38.61 37.26 -1.15
N ASP A 90 -39.21 36.82 -2.25
CA ASP A 90 -39.68 37.67 -3.33
C ASP A 90 -41.17 37.39 -3.59
N GLY A 91 -42.02 38.38 -3.33
CA GLY A 91 -43.47 38.27 -3.50
C GLY A 91 -43.92 38.07 -4.95
N LYS A 92 -43.06 38.35 -5.94
CA LYS A 92 -43.38 38.21 -7.36
C LYS A 92 -42.98 36.85 -7.94
N ARG A 93 -41.95 36.21 -7.39
CA ARG A 93 -41.37 34.95 -7.90
C ARG A 93 -42.42 33.84 -8.02
N LEU A 94 -43.09 33.49 -6.92
CA LEU A 94 -44.04 32.38 -6.91
C LEU A 94 -45.25 32.66 -7.83
N PRO A 95 -45.91 33.84 -7.80
CA PRO A 95 -46.99 34.12 -8.73
C PRO A 95 -46.57 34.12 -10.21
N MET A 96 -45.37 34.60 -10.53
CA MET A 96 -44.82 34.57 -11.89
C MET A 96 -44.67 33.11 -12.37
N ILE A 97 -44.04 32.26 -11.56
CA ILE A 97 -43.84 30.83 -11.88
C ILE A 97 -45.17 30.10 -12.04
N LEU A 98 -46.15 30.35 -11.16
CA LEU A 98 -47.47 29.70 -11.22
C LEU A 98 -48.31 30.18 -12.40
N GLY A 99 -48.17 31.46 -12.78
CA GLY A 99 -48.93 32.09 -13.85
C GLY A 99 -48.40 31.81 -15.25
N GLY A 100 -47.14 31.41 -15.39
CA GLY A 100 -46.47 31.10 -16.65
C GLY A 100 -46.62 29.64 -17.11
N ASP A 101 -46.28 29.39 -18.37
CA ASP A 101 -45.99 28.03 -18.84
C ASP A 101 -44.58 27.63 -18.40
N PRO A 102 -44.40 26.48 -17.73
CA PRO A 102 -43.12 26.14 -17.11
C PRO A 102 -41.96 26.04 -18.12
N ASP A 103 -42.21 25.58 -19.34
CA ASP A 103 -41.16 25.45 -20.36
C ASP A 103 -40.77 26.83 -20.92
N GLN A 104 -41.75 27.72 -21.10
CA GLN A 104 -41.49 29.12 -21.46
C GLN A 104 -40.77 29.87 -20.34
N THR A 105 -41.21 29.75 -19.09
CA THR A 105 -40.54 30.39 -17.94
C THR A 105 -39.11 29.92 -17.80
N LEU A 106 -38.83 28.63 -18.04
CA LEU A 106 -37.46 28.13 -18.09
C LEU A 106 -36.65 28.80 -19.19
N ALA A 107 -37.19 28.91 -20.40
CA ALA A 107 -36.50 29.57 -21.52
C ALA A 107 -36.17 31.04 -21.19
N GLU A 108 -37.09 31.76 -20.54
CA GLU A 108 -36.89 33.14 -20.08
C GLU A 108 -35.77 33.23 -19.02
N ILE A 109 -35.73 32.32 -18.05
CA ILE A 109 -34.67 32.25 -17.03
C ILE A 109 -33.31 31.97 -17.68
N LEU A 110 -33.24 31.04 -18.63
CA LEU A 110 -31.99 30.70 -19.34
C LEU A 110 -31.48 31.89 -20.17
N ALA A 111 -32.37 32.53 -20.94
CA ALA A 111 -32.02 33.71 -21.73
C ALA A 111 -31.56 34.88 -20.83
N ALA A 112 -32.22 35.08 -19.69
CA ALA A 112 -31.80 36.08 -18.71
C ALA A 112 -30.42 35.76 -18.11
N ALA A 113 -30.12 34.48 -17.82
CA ALA A 113 -28.82 34.06 -17.33
C ALA A 113 -27.71 34.30 -18.37
N GLU A 114 -27.95 33.97 -19.64
CA GLU A 114 -27.00 34.26 -20.73
C GLU A 114 -26.78 35.76 -20.92
N ALA A 115 -27.83 36.58 -20.82
CA ALA A 115 -27.74 38.03 -20.95
C ALA A 115 -26.84 38.69 -19.90
N VAL A 116 -26.62 38.05 -18.73
CA VAL A 116 -25.67 38.52 -17.71
C VAL A 116 -24.23 38.58 -18.24
N ALA A 117 -23.89 37.86 -19.30
CA ALA A 117 -22.58 37.99 -19.96
C ALA A 117 -22.26 39.44 -20.40
N ALA A 118 -23.30 40.22 -20.73
CA ALA A 118 -23.19 41.60 -21.19
C ALA A 118 -23.30 42.64 -20.05
N GLU A 119 -23.57 42.23 -18.81
CA GLU A 119 -23.68 43.14 -17.67
C GLU A 119 -22.30 43.79 -17.36
N PRO A 120 -22.18 45.12 -17.38
CA PRO A 120 -20.90 45.79 -17.11
C PRO A 120 -20.50 45.76 -15.63
N ASP A 121 -21.44 45.72 -14.68
CA ASP A 121 -21.13 45.73 -13.25
C ASP A 121 -21.07 44.31 -12.66
N PHE A 122 -19.89 43.94 -12.17
CA PHE A 122 -19.63 42.60 -11.64
C PHE A 122 -20.54 42.22 -10.46
N GLU A 123 -20.82 43.15 -9.55
CA GLU A 123 -21.68 42.87 -8.39
C GLU A 123 -23.16 42.74 -8.77
N THR A 124 -23.61 43.51 -9.77
CA THR A 124 -24.93 43.35 -10.37
C THR A 124 -25.05 42.00 -11.09
N ALA A 125 -24.04 41.59 -11.86
CA ALA A 125 -24.00 40.27 -12.49
C ALA A 125 -24.09 39.14 -11.45
N ARG A 126 -23.33 39.25 -10.35
CA ARG A 126 -23.36 38.29 -9.24
C ARG A 126 -24.73 38.16 -8.60
N ARG A 127 -25.39 39.29 -8.33
CA ARG A 127 -26.73 39.30 -7.72
C ARG A 127 -27.76 38.69 -8.68
N ALA A 128 -27.74 39.09 -9.95
CA ALA A 128 -28.67 38.60 -10.97
C ALA A 128 -28.62 37.07 -11.12
N LEU A 129 -27.42 36.47 -11.20
CA LEU A 129 -27.29 35.01 -11.30
C LEU A 129 -27.83 34.26 -10.07
N ARG A 130 -27.74 34.85 -8.87
CA ARG A 130 -28.27 34.26 -7.63
C ARG A 130 -29.80 34.35 -7.57
N GLU A 131 -30.36 35.46 -8.03
CA GLU A 131 -31.82 35.62 -8.16
C GLU A 131 -32.41 34.64 -9.18
N LEU A 132 -31.76 34.51 -10.35
CA LEU A 132 -32.18 33.55 -11.38
C LEU A 132 -32.05 32.09 -10.93
N LYS A 133 -31.02 31.75 -10.13
CA LYS A 133 -30.94 30.42 -9.50
C LYS A 133 -32.13 30.18 -8.59
N ALA A 134 -32.53 31.17 -7.78
CA ALA A 134 -33.68 31.03 -6.90
C ALA A 134 -35.00 30.83 -7.69
N ASP A 135 -35.15 31.51 -8.82
CA ASP A 135 -36.28 31.31 -9.74
C ASP A 135 -36.28 29.89 -10.32
N LEU A 136 -35.14 29.44 -10.85
CA LEU A 136 -34.99 28.09 -11.41
C LEU A 136 -35.27 27.01 -10.36
N HIS A 137 -34.70 27.14 -9.18
CA HIS A 137 -34.89 26.19 -8.08
C HIS A 137 -36.39 26.06 -7.77
N LEU A 138 -37.08 27.18 -7.57
CA LEU A 138 -38.50 27.13 -7.25
C LEU A 138 -39.35 26.56 -8.40
N LEU A 139 -39.05 26.93 -9.65
CA LEU A 139 -39.72 26.41 -10.86
C LEU A 139 -39.54 24.89 -10.99
N THR A 140 -38.29 24.42 -10.91
CA THR A 140 -37.95 23.00 -11.05
C THR A 140 -38.54 22.16 -9.92
N ALA A 141 -38.46 22.62 -8.66
CA ALA A 141 -39.01 21.89 -7.52
C ALA A 141 -40.54 21.77 -7.59
N ILE A 142 -41.26 22.86 -7.90
CA ILE A 142 -42.72 22.83 -8.01
C ILE A 142 -43.16 21.98 -9.20
N SER A 143 -42.44 22.04 -10.33
CA SER A 143 -42.78 21.24 -11.50
C SER A 143 -42.50 19.74 -11.30
N ASP A 144 -41.40 19.38 -10.62
CA ASP A 144 -41.05 18.00 -10.25
C ASP A 144 -42.09 17.44 -9.26
N LEU A 145 -42.23 18.09 -8.10
CA LEU A 145 -43.12 17.62 -7.03
C LEU A 145 -44.59 17.68 -7.44
N GLY A 146 -44.96 18.64 -8.29
CA GLY A 146 -46.31 18.76 -8.85
C GLY A 146 -46.66 17.74 -9.93
N GLY A 147 -45.72 16.89 -10.35
CA GLY A 147 -45.92 15.88 -11.40
C GLY A 147 -46.01 16.46 -12.81
N VAL A 148 -45.47 17.65 -13.04
CA VAL A 148 -45.54 18.38 -14.32
C VAL A 148 -44.32 18.11 -15.20
N TRP A 149 -43.15 17.99 -14.57
CA TRP A 149 -41.89 17.62 -15.21
C TRP A 149 -41.43 16.25 -14.73
N ASP A 150 -40.92 15.44 -15.66
CA ASP A 150 -40.20 14.22 -15.32
C ASP A 150 -38.74 14.49 -14.93
N LEU A 151 -38.03 13.43 -14.53
CA LEU A 151 -36.63 13.54 -14.11
C LEU A 151 -35.74 14.17 -15.20
N ASP A 152 -35.94 13.83 -16.47
CA ASP A 152 -35.12 14.30 -17.59
C ASP A 152 -35.34 15.79 -17.85
N GLN A 153 -36.58 16.26 -17.73
CA GLN A 153 -36.91 17.68 -17.81
C GLN A 153 -36.26 18.46 -16.64
N VAL A 154 -36.31 17.92 -15.42
CA VAL A 154 -35.72 18.54 -14.23
C VAL A 154 -34.19 18.61 -14.33
N THR A 155 -33.51 17.49 -14.57
CA THR A 155 -32.04 17.47 -14.67
C THR A 155 -31.57 18.26 -15.89
N GLY A 156 -32.32 18.21 -17.00
CA GLY A 156 -32.05 19.01 -18.18
C GLY A 156 -32.16 20.51 -17.92
N ALA A 157 -33.18 20.96 -17.18
CA ALA A 157 -33.32 22.37 -16.80
C ALA A 157 -32.16 22.85 -15.92
N LEU A 158 -31.79 22.07 -14.90
CA LEU A 158 -30.66 22.36 -14.01
C LEU A 158 -29.33 22.41 -14.77
N THR A 159 -29.08 21.43 -15.65
CA THR A 159 -27.88 21.40 -16.49
C THR A 159 -27.80 22.57 -17.47
N ARG A 160 -28.88 22.89 -18.18
CA ARG A 160 -28.89 24.04 -19.11
C ARG A 160 -28.67 25.36 -18.39
N PHE A 161 -29.21 25.50 -17.18
CA PHE A 161 -28.93 26.68 -16.37
C PHE A 161 -27.47 26.72 -15.93
N ALA A 162 -26.88 25.60 -15.52
CA ALA A 162 -25.45 25.50 -15.22
C ALA A 162 -24.57 25.93 -16.42
N ASP A 163 -24.94 25.55 -17.64
CA ASP A 163 -24.24 25.99 -18.86
C ASP A 163 -24.37 27.50 -19.07
N ALA A 164 -25.59 28.04 -19.00
CA ALA A 164 -25.86 29.47 -19.19
C ALA A 164 -25.12 30.35 -18.17
N VAL A 165 -25.14 29.97 -16.88
CA VAL A 165 -24.42 30.73 -15.85
C VAL A 165 -22.90 30.54 -15.93
N LEU A 166 -22.40 29.38 -16.37
CA LEU A 166 -20.97 29.18 -16.60
C LEU A 166 -20.48 30.03 -17.78
N HIS A 167 -21.27 30.11 -18.85
CA HIS A 167 -20.99 31.01 -19.98
C HIS A 167 -20.94 32.47 -19.53
N ALA A 168 -21.98 32.94 -18.82
CA ALA A 168 -22.02 34.31 -18.31
C ALA A 168 -20.87 34.60 -17.33
N ALA A 169 -20.57 33.66 -16.43
CA ALA A 169 -19.45 33.77 -15.50
C ALA A 169 -18.10 33.86 -16.21
N LEU A 170 -17.90 33.07 -17.27
CA LEU A 170 -16.68 33.12 -18.07
C LEU A 170 -16.54 34.47 -18.77
N ALA A 171 -17.62 35.01 -19.36
CA ALA A 171 -17.60 36.33 -19.96
C ALA A 171 -17.23 37.44 -18.96
N GLN A 172 -17.78 37.38 -17.74
CA GLN A 172 -17.43 38.31 -16.66
C GLN A 172 -15.96 38.19 -16.23
N ALA A 173 -15.46 36.96 -16.07
CA ALA A 173 -14.07 36.70 -15.72
C ALA A 173 -13.10 37.22 -16.79
N VAL A 174 -13.44 37.07 -18.08
CA VAL A 174 -12.63 37.57 -19.19
C VAL A 174 -12.65 39.09 -19.25
N ARG A 175 -13.82 39.73 -19.12
CA ARG A 175 -13.94 41.19 -19.07
C ARG A 175 -13.03 41.80 -18.00
N GLN A 176 -12.97 41.17 -16.82
CA GLN A 176 -12.11 41.63 -15.74
C GLN A 176 -10.60 41.52 -16.05
N GLU A 177 -10.18 40.52 -16.83
CA GLU A 177 -8.79 40.43 -17.30
C GLU A 177 -8.50 41.41 -18.44
N VAL A 178 -9.50 41.79 -19.25
CA VAL A 178 -9.39 42.89 -20.23
C VAL A 178 -9.26 44.25 -19.53
N ASP A 179 -10.10 44.54 -18.53
CA ASP A 179 -10.03 45.79 -17.75
C ASP A 179 -8.70 45.93 -17.02
N ARG A 180 -8.06 44.81 -16.68
CA ARG A 180 -6.72 44.73 -16.09
C ARG A 180 -5.59 44.94 -17.10
N GLY A 181 -5.88 44.87 -18.40
CA GLY A 181 -4.89 44.90 -19.47
C GLY A 181 -4.15 43.58 -19.69
N ALA A 182 -4.62 42.47 -19.11
CA ALA A 182 -3.99 41.15 -19.25
C ALA A 182 -4.50 40.37 -20.48
N LEU A 183 -5.71 40.67 -20.94
CA LEU A 183 -6.27 40.25 -22.23
C LEU A 183 -6.53 41.49 -23.11
N THR A 184 -6.38 41.34 -24.42
CA THR A 184 -6.53 42.46 -25.36
C THR A 184 -7.98 42.81 -25.67
N HIS A 185 -8.89 41.83 -25.65
CA HIS A 185 -10.31 42.00 -25.90
C HIS A 185 -11.13 40.82 -25.34
N VAL A 186 -12.44 41.03 -25.20
CA VAL A 186 -13.41 39.94 -25.01
C VAL A 186 -13.76 39.40 -26.39
N GLY A 187 -13.66 38.09 -26.58
CA GLY A 187 -14.03 37.45 -27.85
C GLY A 187 -15.55 37.50 -28.11
N ASP A 188 -15.92 37.41 -29.39
CA ASP A 188 -17.30 37.34 -29.86
C ASP A 188 -17.55 36.10 -30.74
N GLY A 189 -18.82 35.79 -30.98
CA GLY A 189 -19.21 34.70 -31.87
C GLY A 189 -18.84 33.29 -31.36
N ALA A 190 -18.51 32.39 -32.30
CA ALA A 190 -18.30 30.97 -32.04
C ALA A 190 -17.11 30.63 -31.11
N PRO A 191 -15.98 31.38 -31.12
CA PRO A 191 -14.88 31.19 -30.16
C PRO A 191 -15.25 31.57 -28.71
N GLY A 192 -16.39 32.22 -28.49
CA GLY A 192 -16.85 32.63 -27.16
C GLY A 192 -16.02 33.77 -26.55
N PRO A 193 -16.21 34.04 -25.25
CA PRO A 193 -15.61 35.21 -24.59
C PRO A 193 -14.08 35.16 -24.48
N ALA A 194 -13.47 33.98 -24.52
CA ALA A 194 -12.02 33.78 -24.52
C ALA A 194 -11.64 32.75 -25.62
N PRO A 195 -11.28 33.22 -26.82
CA PRO A 195 -10.79 32.34 -27.89
C PRO A 195 -9.68 31.42 -27.38
N GLY A 196 -9.74 30.14 -27.74
CA GLY A 196 -8.77 29.15 -27.28
C GLY A 196 -8.98 28.60 -25.87
N LEU A 197 -9.88 29.14 -25.03
CA LEU A 197 -10.16 28.63 -23.68
C LEU A 197 -11.56 28.01 -23.62
N PHE A 198 -11.68 26.81 -23.07
CA PHE A 198 -12.94 26.10 -22.95
C PHE A 198 -13.07 25.31 -21.65
N CYS A 199 -14.33 25.10 -21.25
CA CYS A 199 -14.72 24.34 -20.07
C CYS A 199 -15.39 23.04 -20.50
N VAL A 200 -14.81 21.91 -20.09
CA VAL A 200 -15.36 20.56 -20.31
C VAL A 200 -16.16 20.17 -19.09
N ALA A 201 -17.49 20.14 -19.19
CA ALA A 201 -18.34 19.60 -18.14
C ALA A 201 -18.15 18.08 -18.03
N MET A 202 -18.11 17.61 -16.80
CA MET A 202 -17.84 16.23 -16.42
C MET A 202 -18.98 15.68 -15.56
N GLY A 203 -18.96 14.37 -15.31
CA GLY A 203 -19.90 13.74 -14.38
C GLY A 203 -21.37 14.03 -14.71
N LYS A 204 -22.15 14.42 -13.70
CA LYS A 204 -23.58 14.72 -13.86
C LYS A 204 -23.86 15.94 -14.72
N HIS A 205 -22.99 16.96 -14.65
CA HIS A 205 -23.12 18.16 -15.48
C HIS A 205 -22.97 17.78 -16.95
N GLY A 206 -21.94 17.01 -17.28
CA GLY A 206 -21.69 16.60 -18.66
C GLY A 206 -22.74 15.65 -19.23
N ALA A 207 -23.35 14.80 -18.40
CA ALA A 207 -24.40 13.86 -18.83
C ALA A 207 -25.84 14.42 -18.84
N PHE A 208 -26.07 15.73 -18.68
CA PHE A 208 -27.44 16.27 -18.55
C PHE A 208 -28.26 15.64 -17.40
N GLU A 209 -27.54 15.27 -16.34
CA GLU A 209 -28.04 14.52 -15.19
C GLU A 209 -27.80 15.32 -13.90
N LEU A 210 -27.74 16.66 -13.93
CA LEU A 210 -27.41 17.47 -12.75
C LEU A 210 -28.47 17.34 -11.64
N ASN A 211 -28.04 17.30 -10.37
CA ASN A 211 -28.95 17.28 -9.22
C ASN A 211 -29.33 18.69 -8.78
N TYR A 212 -30.40 18.76 -7.98
CA TYR A 212 -30.93 20.00 -7.42
C TYR A 212 -29.90 20.79 -6.58
N SER A 213 -29.16 20.10 -5.72
CA SER A 213 -28.03 20.67 -4.96
C SER A 213 -26.79 19.83 -5.25
N SER A 214 -26.08 20.19 -6.33
CA SER A 214 -24.85 19.54 -6.79
C SER A 214 -23.76 20.57 -7.01
N ASP A 215 -22.51 20.10 -6.91
CA ASP A 215 -21.40 20.79 -7.55
C ASP A 215 -21.54 20.64 -9.07
N ILE A 216 -21.04 21.62 -9.81
CA ILE A 216 -20.81 21.50 -11.24
C ILE A 216 -19.35 21.09 -11.45
N ASP A 217 -19.16 19.88 -11.96
CA ASP A 217 -17.85 19.30 -12.22
C ASP A 217 -17.39 19.71 -13.62
N PHE A 218 -16.29 20.44 -13.73
CA PHE A 218 -15.71 20.77 -15.04
C PHE A 218 -14.21 20.98 -14.99
N SER A 219 -13.54 20.75 -16.12
CA SER A 219 -12.11 21.02 -16.31
C SER A 219 -11.93 22.18 -17.27
N ILE A 220 -10.93 23.04 -17.01
CA ILE A 220 -10.63 24.21 -17.83
C ILE A 220 -9.36 23.93 -18.63
N PHE A 221 -9.46 24.01 -19.95
CA PHE A 221 -8.33 23.85 -20.85
C PHE A 221 -8.17 25.09 -21.72
N TYR A 222 -6.95 25.36 -22.17
CA TYR A 222 -6.69 26.46 -23.08
C TYR A 222 -5.57 26.14 -24.08
N ALA A 223 -5.68 26.72 -25.27
CA ALA A 223 -4.64 26.76 -26.28
C ALA A 223 -3.84 28.08 -26.12
N PRO A 224 -2.57 28.03 -25.65
CA PRO A 224 -1.80 29.24 -25.34
C PRO A 224 -1.72 30.24 -26.49
N GLU A 225 -1.54 29.74 -27.72
CA GLU A 225 -1.36 30.53 -28.94
C GLU A 225 -2.65 31.24 -29.42
N LYS A 226 -3.81 30.80 -28.95
CA LYS A 226 -5.13 31.33 -29.36
C LYS A 226 -5.73 32.28 -28.33
N LEU A 227 -5.22 32.24 -27.10
CA LEU A 227 -5.68 33.12 -26.03
C LEU A 227 -5.17 34.55 -26.31
N PRO A 228 -6.04 35.58 -26.31
CA PRO A 228 -5.67 36.94 -26.72
C PRO A 228 -4.92 37.70 -25.60
N VAL A 229 -3.83 37.12 -25.11
CA VAL A 229 -3.00 37.62 -24.00
C VAL A 229 -2.22 38.86 -24.44
N ALA A 230 -2.24 39.89 -23.60
CA ALA A 230 -1.49 41.12 -23.85
C ALA A 230 0.03 40.91 -23.64
N GLU A 231 0.85 41.73 -24.29
CA GLU A 231 2.31 41.67 -24.15
C GLU A 231 2.75 41.80 -22.68
N GLY A 232 3.71 40.98 -22.25
CA GLY A 232 4.22 40.97 -20.87
C GLY A 232 3.38 40.13 -19.88
N HIS A 233 2.33 39.45 -20.34
CA HIS A 233 1.55 38.53 -19.52
C HIS A 233 1.71 37.07 -19.96
N GLU A 234 1.78 36.15 -19.00
CA GLU A 234 1.87 34.71 -19.24
C GLU A 234 0.47 34.07 -19.39
N PRO A 235 0.20 33.29 -20.46
CA PRO A 235 -1.11 32.66 -20.69
C PRO A 235 -1.62 31.80 -19.52
N GLN A 236 -0.73 31.00 -18.90
CA GLN A 236 -1.09 30.18 -17.75
C GLN A 236 -1.57 31.03 -16.57
N ALA A 237 -0.89 32.15 -16.29
CA ALA A 237 -1.25 33.03 -15.19
C ALA A 237 -2.62 33.68 -15.44
N VAL A 238 -2.94 34.05 -16.68
CA VAL A 238 -4.25 34.58 -17.08
C VAL A 238 -5.34 33.53 -16.92
N ALA A 239 -5.13 32.32 -17.46
CA ALA A 239 -6.10 31.22 -17.37
C ALA A 239 -6.41 30.82 -15.92
N VAL A 240 -5.39 30.76 -15.05
CA VAL A 240 -5.58 30.49 -13.61
C VAL A 240 -6.38 31.59 -12.91
N ARG A 241 -6.17 32.87 -13.29
CA ARG A 241 -6.98 33.97 -12.73
C ARG A 241 -8.43 33.94 -13.22
N ILE A 242 -8.68 33.54 -14.47
CA ILE A 242 -10.04 33.29 -14.98
C ILE A 242 -10.70 32.20 -14.14
N ALA A 243 -10.03 31.06 -13.90
CA ALA A 243 -10.54 29.98 -13.07
C ALA A 243 -10.89 30.46 -11.64
N ASN A 244 -10.04 31.29 -11.03
CA ASN A 244 -10.31 31.87 -9.71
C ASN A 244 -11.52 32.82 -9.73
N HIS A 245 -11.72 33.60 -10.81
CA HIS A 245 -12.89 34.46 -10.96
C HIS A 245 -14.18 33.68 -11.11
N LEU A 246 -14.17 32.54 -11.81
CA LEU A 246 -15.32 31.63 -11.87
C LEU A 246 -15.74 31.17 -10.46
N GLY A 247 -14.77 30.84 -9.60
CA GLY A 247 -15.04 30.53 -8.19
C GLY A 247 -15.71 31.69 -7.43
N ARG A 248 -15.26 32.93 -7.63
CA ARG A 248 -15.83 34.11 -6.95
C ARG A 248 -17.28 34.39 -7.37
N ILE A 249 -17.60 34.32 -8.65
CA ILE A 249 -18.95 34.62 -9.15
C ILE A 249 -19.93 33.49 -8.82
N LEU A 250 -19.51 32.23 -8.97
CA LEU A 250 -20.38 31.05 -8.82
C LEU A 250 -20.53 30.58 -7.35
N GLN A 251 -19.42 30.43 -6.62
CA GLN A 251 -19.37 29.67 -5.36
C GLN A 251 -19.46 30.53 -4.09
N GLU A 252 -18.97 31.78 -4.13
CA GLU A 252 -18.96 32.65 -2.96
C GLU A 252 -20.38 32.93 -2.43
N ARG A 253 -20.57 32.81 -1.11
CA ARG A 253 -21.88 33.03 -0.47
C ARG A 253 -22.05 34.49 -0.08
N THR A 254 -23.10 35.14 -0.59
CA THR A 254 -23.52 36.50 -0.24
C THR A 254 -24.87 36.48 0.50
N GLY A 255 -25.43 37.64 0.84
CA GLY A 255 -26.79 37.75 1.39
C GLY A 255 -27.87 37.17 0.46
N ASP A 256 -27.59 37.16 -0.84
CA ASP A 256 -28.45 36.61 -1.90
C ASP A 256 -28.18 35.12 -2.16
N GLY A 257 -27.21 34.52 -1.46
CA GLY A 257 -26.83 33.11 -1.58
C GLY A 257 -25.62 32.89 -2.50
N TYR A 258 -25.65 31.80 -3.26
CA TYR A 258 -24.60 31.38 -4.19
C TYR A 258 -25.25 30.77 -5.43
N VAL A 259 -24.53 30.69 -6.56
CA VAL A 259 -25.03 30.09 -7.82
C VAL A 259 -24.78 28.58 -7.79
N PHE A 260 -23.54 28.15 -8.03
CA PHE A 260 -23.10 26.76 -7.96
C PHE A 260 -21.79 26.65 -7.22
N ARG A 261 -21.61 25.52 -6.52
CA ARG A 261 -20.29 25.07 -6.11
C ARG A 261 -19.58 24.48 -7.33
N ILE A 262 -18.29 24.73 -7.47
CA ILE A 262 -17.50 24.22 -8.57
C ILE A 262 -16.51 23.17 -8.07
N ASP A 263 -16.30 22.11 -8.86
CA ASP A 263 -15.25 21.12 -8.61
C ASP A 263 -14.36 20.98 -9.85
N LEU A 264 -13.10 21.40 -9.69
CA LEU A 264 -12.07 21.35 -10.74
C LEU A 264 -11.09 20.17 -10.56
N ARG A 265 -11.40 19.21 -9.67
CA ARG A 265 -10.51 18.09 -9.33
C ARG A 265 -10.49 16.96 -10.38
N LEU A 266 -11.35 17.00 -11.39
CA LEU A 266 -11.37 16.02 -12.50
C LEU A 266 -10.40 16.37 -13.64
N ARG A 267 -9.50 17.34 -13.43
CA ARG A 267 -8.39 17.65 -14.33
C ARG A 267 -7.21 16.68 -14.10
N PRO A 268 -6.27 16.56 -15.06
CA PRO A 268 -5.04 15.77 -14.90
C PRO A 268 -4.31 16.11 -13.59
N ASP A 269 -3.97 15.08 -12.79
CA ASP A 269 -3.28 15.19 -11.49
C ASP A 269 -3.59 16.49 -10.70
N PRO A 270 -4.79 16.61 -10.12
CA PRO A 270 -5.26 17.84 -9.50
C PRO A 270 -4.45 18.27 -8.27
N SER A 271 -3.54 17.42 -7.78
CA SER A 271 -2.66 17.72 -6.66
C SER A 271 -1.42 18.52 -7.07
N SER A 272 -0.98 18.37 -8.32
CA SER A 272 0.26 18.96 -8.84
C SER A 272 0.04 19.94 -10.00
N THR A 273 -1.15 19.95 -10.62
CA THR A 273 -1.45 20.79 -11.78
C THR A 273 -2.26 22.05 -11.44
N PRO A 274 -2.10 23.13 -12.21
CA PRO A 274 -2.92 24.34 -12.06
C PRO A 274 -4.40 24.08 -12.37
N PRO A 275 -5.34 24.91 -11.85
CA PRO A 275 -6.78 24.79 -12.11
C PRO A 275 -7.20 24.89 -13.59
N ALA A 276 -6.36 25.48 -14.44
CA ALA A 276 -6.53 25.52 -15.89
C ALA A 276 -5.25 25.03 -16.56
N MET A 277 -5.37 24.14 -17.55
CA MET A 277 -4.23 23.46 -18.18
C MET A 277 -4.10 23.75 -19.68
N PRO A 278 -2.87 23.84 -20.22
CA PRO A 278 -2.66 23.80 -21.67
C PRO A 278 -3.19 22.50 -22.27
N VAL A 279 -3.78 22.59 -23.46
CA VAL A 279 -4.30 21.42 -24.20
C VAL A 279 -3.21 20.36 -24.42
N ASP A 280 -2.03 20.76 -24.91
CA ASP A 280 -0.94 19.83 -25.24
C ASP A 280 -0.45 19.08 -23.99
N ALA A 281 -0.28 19.79 -22.86
CA ALA A 281 0.11 19.17 -21.60
C ALA A 281 -0.94 18.17 -21.07
N ALA A 282 -2.22 18.44 -21.29
CA ALA A 282 -3.29 17.52 -20.93
C ALA A 282 -3.30 16.28 -21.84
N MET A 283 -3.07 16.44 -23.15
CA MET A 283 -2.97 15.33 -24.09
C MET A 283 -1.80 14.41 -23.75
N ASP A 284 -0.60 14.97 -23.54
CA ASP A 284 0.60 14.22 -23.14
C ASP A 284 0.37 13.42 -21.85
N TYR A 285 -0.36 13.99 -20.88
CA TYR A 285 -0.72 13.31 -19.64
C TYR A 285 -1.62 12.08 -19.91
N TYR A 286 -2.72 12.27 -20.64
CA TYR A 286 -3.67 11.18 -20.87
C TYR A 286 -3.06 10.05 -21.73
N GLU A 287 -2.18 10.37 -22.66
CA GLU A 287 -1.45 9.39 -23.47
C GLU A 287 -0.43 8.58 -22.65
N SER A 288 0.30 9.23 -21.74
CA SER A 288 1.41 8.61 -21.02
C SER A 288 1.02 7.93 -19.70
N VAL A 289 0.20 8.60 -18.87
CA VAL A 289 -0.06 8.22 -17.48
C VAL A 289 -1.55 8.19 -17.12
N GLY A 290 -2.43 8.49 -18.07
CA GLY A 290 -3.88 8.53 -17.86
C GLY A 290 -4.47 7.24 -17.27
N GLN A 291 -5.28 7.40 -16.25
CA GLN A 291 -5.83 6.35 -15.40
C GLN A 291 -7.18 5.82 -15.92
N ASN A 292 -7.55 4.60 -15.53
CA ASN A 292 -8.80 3.98 -15.97
C ASN A 292 -10.05 4.68 -15.44
N TRP A 293 -9.99 5.26 -14.23
CA TRP A 293 -11.10 6.05 -13.69
C TRP A 293 -11.29 7.36 -14.47
N GLU A 294 -10.22 7.95 -15.00
CA GLU A 294 -10.31 9.14 -15.85
C GLU A 294 -11.00 8.82 -17.17
N ARG A 295 -10.77 7.63 -17.74
CA ARG A 295 -11.53 7.14 -18.91
C ARG A 295 -13.03 7.09 -18.60
N ALA A 296 -13.41 6.51 -17.46
CA ALA A 296 -14.81 6.46 -17.02
C ALA A 296 -15.41 7.86 -16.81
N ALA A 297 -14.65 8.80 -16.24
CA ALA A 297 -15.07 10.19 -16.07
C ALA A 297 -15.35 10.88 -17.42
N HIS A 298 -14.49 10.66 -18.42
CA HIS A 298 -14.60 11.27 -19.74
C HIS A 298 -15.70 10.67 -20.61
N ILE A 299 -16.32 9.54 -20.25
CA ILE A 299 -17.54 9.05 -20.92
C ILE A 299 -18.64 10.12 -20.89
N LYS A 300 -18.74 10.85 -19.78
CA LYS A 300 -19.76 11.89 -19.58
C LYS A 300 -19.31 13.27 -20.05
N ALA A 301 -18.11 13.41 -20.63
CA ALA A 301 -17.54 14.70 -20.96
C ALA A 301 -18.26 15.41 -22.12
N ARG A 302 -18.52 16.71 -21.98
CA ARG A 302 -18.98 17.58 -23.08
C ARG A 302 -18.48 19.01 -22.89
N ILE A 303 -18.50 19.80 -23.95
CA ILE A 303 -18.22 21.23 -23.83
C ILE A 303 -19.43 21.94 -23.21
N ALA A 304 -19.16 22.78 -22.20
CA ALA A 304 -20.18 23.52 -21.47
C ALA A 304 -20.08 25.04 -21.67
N ALA A 305 -18.86 25.57 -21.81
CA ALA A 305 -18.63 27.00 -22.04
C ALA A 305 -17.26 27.25 -22.71
N GLY A 306 -17.09 28.44 -23.29
CA GLY A 306 -15.86 28.87 -23.97
C GLY A 306 -15.80 28.47 -25.44
N ASP A 307 -14.59 28.26 -25.97
CA ASP A 307 -14.34 27.94 -27.37
C ASP A 307 -14.79 26.51 -27.71
N ALA A 308 -15.98 26.38 -28.29
CA ALA A 308 -16.60 25.10 -28.57
C ALA A 308 -15.84 24.29 -29.64
N ALA A 309 -15.18 24.96 -30.60
CA ALA A 309 -14.46 24.30 -31.67
C ALA A 309 -13.17 23.64 -31.14
N GLU A 310 -12.41 24.37 -30.33
CA GLU A 310 -11.20 23.82 -29.68
C GLU A 310 -11.55 22.70 -28.71
N GLY A 311 -12.63 22.87 -27.94
CA GLY A 311 -13.11 21.84 -27.04
C GLY A 311 -13.53 20.56 -27.77
N ALA A 312 -14.22 20.68 -28.91
CA ALA A 312 -14.60 19.53 -29.72
C ALA A 312 -13.37 18.80 -30.27
N ALA A 313 -12.37 19.52 -30.77
CA ALA A 313 -11.11 18.94 -31.24
C ALA A 313 -10.36 18.21 -30.12
N PHE A 314 -10.33 18.77 -28.91
CA PHE A 314 -9.75 18.11 -27.74
C PHE A 314 -10.46 16.80 -27.38
N LEU A 315 -11.80 16.81 -27.29
CA LEU A 315 -12.58 15.60 -26.99
C LEU A 315 -12.48 14.52 -28.09
N GLU A 316 -12.32 14.93 -29.35
CA GLU A 316 -12.03 14.02 -30.46
C GLU A 316 -10.65 13.38 -30.31
N GLY A 317 -9.64 14.16 -29.96
CA GLY A 317 -8.28 13.69 -29.65
C GLY A 317 -8.24 12.69 -28.49
N LEU A 318 -9.14 12.81 -27.50
CA LEU A 318 -9.24 11.87 -26.38
C LEU A 318 -9.96 10.55 -26.72
N GLN A 319 -10.61 10.42 -27.87
CA GLN A 319 -11.35 9.19 -28.21
C GLN A 319 -10.51 7.90 -28.09
N PRO A 320 -9.24 7.83 -28.53
CA PRO A 320 -8.41 6.63 -28.37
C PRO A 320 -8.08 6.32 -26.90
N PHE A 321 -7.97 7.35 -26.05
CA PHE A 321 -7.79 7.19 -24.61
C PHE A 321 -9.09 6.66 -23.97
N ILE A 322 -10.26 7.18 -24.31
CA ILE A 322 -11.51 6.73 -23.69
C ILE A 322 -11.92 5.34 -24.20
N TRP A 323 -11.83 5.11 -25.52
CA TRP A 323 -12.43 3.96 -26.21
C TRP A 323 -11.38 3.04 -26.86
N ARG A 324 -10.80 2.13 -26.06
CA ARG A 324 -9.79 1.17 -26.53
C ARG A 324 -10.37 0.22 -27.59
N ARG A 325 -9.75 0.15 -28.78
CA ARG A 325 -10.17 -0.76 -29.86
C ARG A 325 -9.79 -2.22 -29.59
N ASN A 326 -8.62 -2.42 -28.97
CA ASN A 326 -8.09 -3.71 -28.57
C ASN A 326 -8.09 -3.78 -27.04
N LEU A 327 -8.82 -4.75 -26.51
CA LEU A 327 -8.78 -5.11 -25.11
C LEU A 327 -8.05 -6.44 -25.01
N ASP A 328 -6.87 -6.43 -24.42
CA ASP A 328 -6.22 -7.64 -23.95
C ASP A 328 -6.78 -8.06 -22.60
N PHE A 329 -6.39 -9.24 -22.12
CA PHE A 329 -6.80 -9.73 -20.80
C PHE A 329 -6.41 -8.77 -19.67
N ALA A 330 -5.37 -7.96 -19.88
CA ALA A 330 -4.83 -7.00 -18.94
C ALA A 330 -5.79 -5.80 -18.77
N ALA A 331 -6.19 -5.17 -19.88
CA ALA A 331 -7.17 -4.08 -19.93
C ALA A 331 -8.55 -4.49 -19.39
N ILE A 332 -9.00 -5.73 -19.64
CA ILE A 332 -10.26 -6.25 -19.08
C ILE A 332 -10.14 -6.39 -17.57
N ALA A 333 -9.06 -7.01 -17.07
CA ALA A 333 -8.81 -7.12 -15.64
C ALA A 333 -8.69 -5.75 -14.95
N ASP A 334 -8.18 -4.74 -15.66
CA ASP A 334 -8.07 -3.37 -15.18
C ASP A 334 -9.40 -2.63 -15.13
N ILE A 335 -10.26 -2.78 -16.13
CA ILE A 335 -11.66 -2.30 -16.06
C ILE A 335 -12.39 -3.03 -14.91
N HIS A 336 -12.11 -4.31 -14.70
CA HIS A 336 -12.65 -5.07 -13.57
C HIS A 336 -12.08 -4.60 -12.22
N SER A 337 -10.93 -3.91 -12.19
CA SER A 337 -10.47 -3.23 -10.97
C SER A 337 -11.42 -2.11 -10.54
N ILE A 338 -12.09 -1.43 -11.48
CA ILE A 338 -13.12 -0.39 -11.19
C ILE A 338 -14.32 -1.02 -10.47
N LYS A 339 -14.71 -2.24 -10.83
CA LYS A 339 -15.75 -3.00 -10.09
C LYS A 339 -15.32 -3.32 -8.65
N ARG A 340 -14.07 -3.73 -8.47
CA ARG A 340 -13.51 -4.16 -7.17
C ARG A 340 -13.37 -3.01 -6.15
N GLN A 341 -13.54 -1.78 -6.63
CA GLN A 341 -13.61 -0.56 -5.84
C GLN A 341 -15.00 -0.33 -5.22
N ILE A 342 -15.96 -1.24 -5.42
CA ILE A 342 -17.29 -1.16 -4.80
C ILE A 342 -17.60 -2.49 -4.12
N HIS A 343 -18.03 -2.32 -2.87
CA HIS A 343 -18.38 -3.30 -1.86
C HIS A 343 -18.71 -4.73 -2.31
N THR A 344 -18.17 -5.69 -1.55
CA THR A 344 -18.22 -7.14 -1.74
C THR A 344 -19.60 -7.70 -2.11
N TYR A 345 -19.58 -8.72 -2.99
CA TYR A 345 -20.67 -9.61 -3.42
C TYR A 345 -21.32 -10.39 -2.26
N LYS A 346 -21.97 -9.69 -1.33
CA LYS A 346 -22.98 -10.26 -0.44
C LYS A 346 -24.14 -9.27 -0.40
N VAL A 347 -25.33 -9.75 -0.77
CA VAL A 347 -26.57 -9.02 -0.51
C VAL A 347 -26.59 -8.73 0.98
N ASP A 348 -26.38 -7.47 1.35
CA ASP A 348 -26.38 -7.09 2.76
C ASP A 348 -27.84 -6.92 3.20
N ASP A 349 -28.31 -7.88 3.99
CA ASP A 349 -29.67 -7.84 4.53
C ASP A 349 -29.93 -6.61 5.43
N ARG A 350 -28.87 -5.91 5.86
CA ARG A 350 -28.91 -4.69 6.68
C ARG A 350 -29.13 -3.40 5.88
N LEU A 351 -29.22 -3.46 4.54
CA LEU A 351 -29.57 -2.31 3.71
C LEU A 351 -30.97 -1.80 4.08
N THR A 352 -31.00 -0.68 4.79
CA THR A 352 -32.23 -0.01 5.26
C THR A 352 -32.15 1.47 4.88
N ALA A 353 -33.29 2.15 4.78
CA ALA A 353 -33.34 3.56 4.37
C ALA A 353 -32.68 4.52 5.38
N LYS A 354 -32.67 4.16 6.66
CA LYS A 354 -32.19 5.04 7.74
C LYS A 354 -30.68 5.28 7.59
N GLY A 355 -30.29 6.53 7.32
CA GLY A 355 -28.88 6.89 7.12
C GLY A 355 -28.28 6.38 5.81
N ALA A 356 -29.09 5.81 4.91
CA ALA A 356 -28.59 5.26 3.65
C ALA A 356 -27.98 6.36 2.78
N ASP A 357 -26.78 6.11 2.27
CA ASP A 357 -26.18 6.93 1.23
C ASP A 357 -26.71 6.47 -0.15
N LEU A 358 -27.59 7.27 -0.74
CA LEU A 358 -28.27 6.95 -1.99
C LEU A 358 -27.34 6.97 -3.21
N LYS A 359 -26.16 7.59 -3.10
CA LYS A 359 -25.19 7.68 -4.20
C LYS A 359 -24.04 6.72 -4.02
N LEU A 360 -23.35 6.80 -2.88
CA LEU A 360 -22.10 6.07 -2.59
C LEU A 360 -22.34 4.74 -1.88
N GLY A 361 -23.51 4.59 -1.24
CA GLY A 361 -23.86 3.37 -0.52
C GLY A 361 -24.13 2.19 -1.46
N ARG A 362 -24.12 0.99 -0.87
CA ARG A 362 -24.43 -0.25 -1.58
C ARG A 362 -25.84 -0.18 -2.17
N GLY A 363 -25.96 -0.53 -3.45
CA GLY A 363 -27.22 -0.41 -4.19
C GLY A 363 -27.61 1.01 -4.58
N GLY A 364 -26.72 1.98 -4.40
CA GLY A 364 -26.96 3.39 -4.74
C GLY A 364 -26.81 3.70 -6.23
N ILE A 365 -27.00 4.98 -6.57
CA ILE A 365 -26.95 5.52 -7.94
C ILE A 365 -25.63 5.16 -8.63
N ARG A 366 -24.51 5.25 -7.91
CA ARG A 366 -23.17 4.98 -8.45
C ARG A 366 -23.00 3.54 -8.95
N GLU A 367 -23.65 2.56 -8.32
CA GLU A 367 -23.62 1.17 -8.80
C GLU A 367 -24.33 1.04 -10.16
N ILE A 368 -25.41 1.78 -10.38
CA ILE A 368 -26.11 1.80 -11.68
C ILE A 368 -25.25 2.50 -12.73
N GLU A 369 -24.66 3.65 -12.39
CA GLU A 369 -23.74 4.37 -13.29
C GLU A 369 -22.57 3.49 -13.71
N PHE A 370 -21.94 2.79 -12.76
CA PHE A 370 -20.84 1.88 -13.07
C PHE A 370 -21.27 0.62 -13.80
N PHE A 371 -22.46 0.07 -13.49
CA PHE A 371 -23.02 -1.06 -14.25
C PHE A 371 -23.01 -0.75 -15.75
N VAL A 372 -23.41 0.46 -16.11
CA VAL A 372 -23.44 0.94 -17.49
C VAL A 372 -22.02 1.27 -17.99
N GLN A 373 -21.29 2.14 -17.28
CA GLN A 373 -19.99 2.65 -17.72
C GLN A 373 -18.92 1.57 -17.89
N THR A 374 -18.89 0.55 -17.01
CA THR A 374 -17.96 -0.58 -17.16
C THR A 374 -18.18 -1.29 -18.49
N GLN A 375 -19.42 -1.52 -18.88
CA GLN A 375 -19.75 -2.15 -20.16
C GLN A 375 -19.43 -1.21 -21.33
N GLN A 376 -19.63 0.10 -21.18
CA GLN A 376 -19.22 1.08 -22.18
C GLN A 376 -17.71 1.06 -22.41
N LEU A 377 -16.89 0.98 -21.35
CA LEU A 377 -15.42 0.88 -21.50
C LEU A 377 -14.99 -0.41 -22.21
N ILE A 378 -15.70 -1.51 -21.98
CA ILE A 378 -15.40 -2.81 -22.61
C ILE A 378 -15.84 -2.83 -24.08
N LEU A 379 -17.03 -2.29 -24.39
CA LEU A 379 -17.69 -2.52 -25.68
C LEU A 379 -17.64 -1.28 -26.58
N GLY A 380 -17.58 -0.09 -26.01
CA GLY A 380 -17.66 1.19 -26.71
C GLY A 380 -16.55 1.40 -27.73
N GLY A 381 -15.36 0.81 -27.52
CA GLY A 381 -14.29 0.80 -28.52
C GLY A 381 -14.69 0.23 -29.88
N ARG A 382 -15.57 -0.79 -29.87
CA ARG A 382 -16.04 -1.51 -31.07
C ARG A 382 -17.48 -1.16 -31.46
N GLN A 383 -18.28 -0.68 -30.51
CA GLN A 383 -19.70 -0.33 -30.70
C GLN A 383 -19.93 1.14 -30.31
N PRO A 384 -19.77 2.08 -31.25
CA PRO A 384 -19.95 3.51 -30.98
C PRO A 384 -21.34 3.88 -30.43
N ASP A 385 -22.38 3.13 -30.79
CA ASP A 385 -23.76 3.37 -30.32
C ASP A 385 -23.90 3.20 -28.79
N LEU A 386 -22.95 2.52 -28.14
CA LEU A 386 -22.91 2.37 -26.69
C LEU A 386 -22.27 3.57 -25.96
N ARG A 387 -21.75 4.57 -26.66
CA ARG A 387 -20.96 5.68 -26.07
C ARG A 387 -21.79 6.83 -25.53
N SER A 388 -23.11 6.64 -25.33
CA SER A 388 -23.95 7.72 -24.81
C SER A 388 -23.45 8.20 -23.44
N PRO A 389 -23.30 9.51 -23.21
CA PRO A 389 -22.91 10.05 -21.90
C PRO A 389 -24.03 9.90 -20.87
N ARG A 390 -25.29 9.77 -21.32
CA ARG A 390 -26.47 9.63 -20.45
C ARG A 390 -26.61 8.19 -19.98
N THR A 391 -26.73 7.99 -18.68
CA THR A 391 -26.74 6.68 -18.03
C THR A 391 -27.89 5.81 -18.53
N LEU A 392 -29.10 6.37 -18.61
CA LEU A 392 -30.29 5.64 -19.04
C LEU A 392 -30.29 5.34 -20.56
N ASP A 393 -29.77 6.24 -21.38
CA ASP A 393 -29.64 6.02 -22.83
C ASP A 393 -28.61 4.93 -23.12
N ALA A 394 -27.47 4.96 -22.43
CA ALA A 394 -26.46 3.92 -22.53
C ALA A 394 -26.97 2.56 -22.01
N LEU A 395 -27.75 2.53 -20.91
CA LEU A 395 -28.39 1.30 -20.43
C LEU A 395 -29.37 0.73 -21.46
N LYS A 396 -30.17 1.60 -22.10
CA LYS A 396 -31.08 1.22 -23.18
C LYS A 396 -30.31 0.64 -24.37
N ALA A 397 -29.25 1.33 -24.83
CA ALA A 397 -28.41 0.87 -25.93
C ALA A 397 -27.75 -0.49 -25.62
N LEU A 398 -27.27 -0.69 -24.39
CA LEU A 398 -26.73 -1.97 -23.93
C LEU A 398 -27.78 -3.10 -23.95
N SER A 399 -29.03 -2.79 -23.63
CA SER A 399 -30.12 -3.75 -23.70
C SER A 399 -30.52 -4.08 -25.13
N GLU A 400 -30.61 -3.08 -26.01
CA GLU A 400 -30.91 -3.25 -27.44
C GLU A 400 -29.81 -4.05 -28.17
N ALA A 401 -28.55 -3.88 -27.75
CA ALA A 401 -27.40 -4.66 -28.23
C ALA A 401 -27.29 -6.07 -27.62
N GLY A 402 -28.17 -6.44 -26.67
CA GLY A 402 -28.23 -7.76 -26.07
C GLY A 402 -27.22 -8.04 -24.95
N HIS A 403 -26.50 -7.03 -24.47
CA HIS A 403 -25.53 -7.18 -23.36
C HIS A 403 -26.21 -7.14 -21.98
N VAL A 404 -27.38 -6.50 -21.89
CA VAL A 404 -28.20 -6.43 -20.67
C VAL A 404 -29.60 -6.95 -20.96
N THR A 405 -30.14 -7.78 -20.06
CA THR A 405 -31.50 -8.31 -20.24
C THR A 405 -32.54 -7.17 -20.22
N PRO A 406 -33.60 -7.21 -21.06
CA PRO A 406 -34.64 -6.19 -21.03
C PRO A 406 -35.30 -6.02 -19.66
N GLU A 407 -35.39 -7.10 -18.87
CA GLU A 407 -35.90 -7.07 -17.50
C GLU A 407 -34.99 -6.28 -16.56
N ASP A 408 -33.67 -6.54 -16.60
CA ASP A 408 -32.72 -5.84 -15.74
C ASP A 408 -32.59 -4.37 -16.15
N ALA A 409 -32.58 -4.07 -17.45
CA ALA A 409 -32.55 -2.70 -17.95
C ALA A 409 -33.78 -1.91 -17.48
N ALA A 410 -35.00 -2.42 -17.68
CA ALA A 410 -36.22 -1.76 -17.25
C ALA A 410 -36.25 -1.56 -15.72
N TRP A 411 -35.82 -2.56 -14.96
CA TRP A 411 -35.78 -2.45 -13.49
C TRP A 411 -34.76 -1.42 -13.01
N LEU A 412 -33.55 -1.42 -13.59
CA LEU A 412 -32.49 -0.45 -13.24
C LEU A 412 -32.86 0.98 -13.66
N THR A 413 -33.60 1.16 -14.76
CA THR A 413 -34.14 2.46 -15.16
C THR A 413 -35.06 3.05 -14.10
N GLU A 414 -36.03 2.26 -13.61
CA GLU A 414 -36.95 2.71 -12.57
C GLU A 414 -36.24 2.94 -11.23
N ALA A 415 -35.32 2.04 -10.86
CA ALA A 415 -34.50 2.22 -9.67
C ALA A 415 -33.64 3.50 -9.72
N TYR A 416 -33.04 3.81 -10.88
CA TYR A 416 -32.28 5.03 -11.08
C TYR A 416 -33.18 6.27 -10.93
N ARG A 417 -34.36 6.26 -11.53
CA ARG A 417 -35.34 7.35 -11.40
C ARG A 417 -35.74 7.58 -9.94
N ASP A 418 -36.08 6.52 -9.23
CA ASP A 418 -36.46 6.59 -7.82
C ASP A 418 -35.32 7.09 -6.93
N LEU A 419 -34.09 6.58 -7.12
CA LEU A 419 -32.94 7.00 -6.32
C LEU A 419 -32.59 8.47 -6.57
N ARG A 420 -32.61 8.91 -7.83
CA ARG A 420 -32.38 10.32 -8.20
C ARG A 420 -33.46 11.22 -7.64
N ALA A 421 -34.72 10.78 -7.71
CA ALA A 421 -35.82 11.47 -7.08
C ALA A 421 -35.56 11.62 -5.57
N LEU A 422 -35.40 10.52 -4.83
CA LEU A 422 -35.13 10.51 -3.38
C LEU A 422 -33.97 11.44 -2.99
N GLU A 423 -32.88 11.42 -3.76
CA GLU A 423 -31.74 12.31 -3.58
C GLU A 423 -32.16 13.78 -3.72
N HIS A 424 -32.90 14.15 -4.77
CA HIS A 424 -33.42 15.52 -4.94
C HIS A 424 -34.33 15.94 -3.77
N ARG A 425 -35.20 15.07 -3.27
CA ARG A 425 -36.14 15.42 -2.18
C ARG A 425 -35.37 15.68 -0.88
N ALA A 426 -34.30 14.93 -0.62
CA ALA A 426 -33.42 15.19 0.51
C ALA A 426 -32.70 16.55 0.38
N GLN A 427 -32.24 16.89 -0.82
CA GLN A 427 -31.55 18.16 -1.10
C GLN A 427 -32.49 19.38 -1.03
N MET A 428 -33.74 19.26 -1.50
CA MET A 428 -34.73 20.34 -1.55
C MET A 428 -35.14 20.88 -0.16
N ILE A 429 -34.95 20.11 0.91
CA ILE A 429 -35.33 20.52 2.27
C ILE A 429 -34.56 21.78 2.70
N ALA A 430 -33.26 21.81 2.42
CA ALA A 430 -32.34 22.84 2.94
C ALA A 430 -31.38 23.44 1.89
N ASP A 431 -31.40 22.99 0.63
CA ASP A 431 -30.34 23.23 -0.37
C ASP A 431 -28.96 22.72 0.10
N ASP A 432 -28.97 21.51 0.68
CA ASP A 432 -27.77 20.82 1.14
C ASP A 432 -27.32 19.78 0.10
N GLN A 433 -26.02 19.69 -0.15
CA GLN A 433 -25.43 18.59 -0.94
C GLN A 433 -25.31 17.34 -0.08
N THR A 434 -26.45 16.76 0.23
CA THR A 434 -26.54 15.47 0.88
C THR A 434 -26.81 14.38 -0.15
N HIS A 435 -26.15 13.23 0.05
CA HIS A 435 -26.49 11.97 -0.59
C HIS A 435 -27.18 11.01 0.39
N LYS A 436 -27.29 11.40 1.66
CA LYS A 436 -27.78 10.54 2.74
C LYS A 436 -29.23 10.85 3.09
N LEU A 437 -30.01 9.80 3.28
CA LEU A 437 -31.30 9.90 3.93
C LEU A 437 -31.13 10.24 5.42
N PRO A 438 -31.99 11.09 6.02
CA PRO A 438 -31.86 11.45 7.41
C PRO A 438 -31.98 10.26 8.37
N GLU A 439 -31.13 10.21 9.39
CA GLU A 439 -31.25 9.22 10.46
C GLU A 439 -32.49 9.47 11.34
N SER A 440 -32.81 10.75 11.58
CA SER A 440 -33.99 11.16 12.34
C SER A 440 -35.27 10.77 11.59
N ASP A 441 -36.17 10.08 12.28
CA ASP A 441 -37.48 9.71 11.73
C ASP A 441 -38.32 10.94 11.37
N ALA A 442 -38.18 12.04 12.10
CA ALA A 442 -38.90 13.29 11.82
C ALA A 442 -38.44 13.94 10.51
N GLU A 443 -37.13 13.97 10.26
CA GLU A 443 -36.57 14.53 9.03
C GLU A 443 -36.78 13.58 7.84
N ARG A 444 -36.66 12.27 8.04
CA ARG A 444 -36.91 11.28 6.98
C ARG A 444 -38.37 11.25 6.55
N LYS A 445 -39.32 11.53 7.44
CA LYS A 445 -40.73 11.74 7.08
C LYS A 445 -40.91 12.87 6.07
N LYS A 446 -40.13 13.96 6.15
CA LYS A 446 -40.21 15.06 5.17
C LYS A 446 -39.83 14.57 3.78
N VAL A 447 -38.74 13.82 3.66
CA VAL A 447 -38.33 13.19 2.39
C VAL A 447 -39.42 12.23 1.89
N ALA A 448 -39.98 11.39 2.77
CA ALA A 448 -41.04 10.47 2.42
C ALA A 448 -42.29 11.19 1.90
N ALA A 449 -42.71 12.29 2.54
CA ALA A 449 -43.86 13.07 2.10
C ALA A 449 -43.63 13.77 0.75
N LEU A 450 -42.44 14.31 0.51
CA LEU A 450 -42.07 14.87 -0.80
C LEU A 450 -41.98 13.80 -1.90
N TRP A 451 -41.77 12.53 -1.53
CA TRP A 451 -41.81 11.38 -2.43
C TRP A 451 -43.22 10.78 -2.58
N GLY A 452 -44.20 11.28 -1.81
CA GLY A 452 -45.61 10.86 -1.86
C GLY A 452 -46.04 9.78 -0.89
N GLU A 453 -45.20 9.43 0.09
CA GLU A 453 -45.50 8.42 1.11
C GLU A 453 -45.65 9.04 2.50
N GLY A 454 -46.83 8.86 3.12
CA GLY A 454 -47.10 9.34 4.48
C GLY A 454 -46.67 8.37 5.58
N ASN A 455 -46.50 7.09 5.26
CA ASN A 455 -46.10 6.05 6.18
C ASN A 455 -44.60 5.74 6.05
N LEU A 456 -43.84 6.20 7.03
CA LEU A 456 -42.38 6.01 7.08
C LEU A 456 -41.93 4.54 6.96
N ARG A 457 -42.71 3.57 7.45
CA ARG A 457 -42.34 2.14 7.33
C ARG A 457 -42.47 1.63 5.89
N VAL A 458 -43.46 2.11 5.15
CA VAL A 458 -43.66 1.76 3.74
C VAL A 458 -42.55 2.38 2.91
N PHE A 459 -42.23 3.64 3.17
CA PHE A 459 -41.08 4.33 2.59
C PHE A 459 -39.76 3.60 2.85
N ASP A 460 -39.45 3.29 4.11
CA ASP A 460 -38.20 2.63 4.49
C ASP A 460 -38.05 1.25 3.82
N ALA A 461 -39.16 0.51 3.69
CA ALA A 461 -39.19 -0.79 3.01
C ALA A 461 -39.01 -0.65 1.48
N ALA A 462 -39.60 0.37 0.86
CA ALA A 462 -39.46 0.63 -0.58
C ALA A 462 -38.01 0.97 -0.94
N VAL A 463 -37.38 1.89 -0.19
CA VAL A 463 -35.97 2.24 -0.38
C VAL A 463 -35.07 1.02 -0.15
N GLY A 464 -35.29 0.25 0.91
CA GLY A 464 -34.53 -0.97 1.17
C GLY A 464 -34.64 -2.00 0.03
N LYS A 465 -35.81 -2.12 -0.60
CA LYS A 465 -36.02 -2.98 -1.77
C LYS A 465 -35.23 -2.49 -2.99
N ILE A 466 -35.21 -1.19 -3.24
CA ILE A 466 -34.45 -0.59 -4.34
C ILE A 466 -32.95 -0.85 -4.15
N LEU A 467 -32.38 -0.50 -3.00
CA LEU A 467 -30.95 -0.68 -2.73
C LEU A 467 -30.54 -2.16 -2.87
N LYS A 468 -31.29 -3.09 -2.28
CA LYS A 468 -31.01 -4.53 -2.40
C LYS A 468 -31.10 -5.03 -3.84
N GLY A 469 -32.07 -4.54 -4.61
CA GLY A 469 -32.28 -4.94 -6.00
C GLY A 469 -31.19 -4.43 -6.96
N VAL A 470 -30.68 -3.22 -6.75
CA VAL A 470 -29.53 -2.68 -7.49
C VAL A 470 -28.29 -3.51 -7.19
N ASN A 471 -27.99 -3.72 -5.90
CA ASN A 471 -26.81 -4.47 -5.48
C ASN A 471 -26.78 -5.91 -6.03
N LEU A 472 -27.95 -6.57 -6.04
CA LEU A 472 -28.09 -7.90 -6.63
C LEU A 472 -27.73 -7.93 -8.12
N ARG A 473 -28.25 -6.98 -8.91
CA ARG A 473 -28.02 -6.91 -10.36
C ARG A 473 -26.59 -6.52 -10.70
N TYR A 474 -26.06 -5.53 -9.98
CA TYR A 474 -24.66 -5.13 -10.10
C TYR A 474 -23.72 -6.32 -9.81
N GLY A 475 -24.01 -7.10 -8.76
CA GLY A 475 -23.23 -8.29 -8.41
C GLY A 475 -23.22 -9.38 -9.48
N ARG A 476 -24.32 -9.58 -10.20
CA ARG A 476 -24.46 -10.60 -11.25
C ARG A 476 -23.62 -10.33 -12.49
N LEU A 477 -23.30 -9.08 -12.79
CA LEU A 477 -22.52 -8.68 -13.98
C LEU A 477 -21.16 -9.39 -14.06
N PHE A 478 -20.63 -9.92 -12.93
CA PHE A 478 -19.36 -10.65 -12.94
C PHE A 478 -19.31 -11.78 -11.89
N ALA A 479 -20.27 -12.69 -11.94
CA ALA A 479 -20.23 -13.94 -11.19
C ALA A 479 -19.19 -14.90 -11.79
N GLY A 480 -18.14 -15.28 -11.02
CA GLY A 480 -17.14 -16.27 -11.44
C GLY A 480 -15.66 -15.89 -11.27
N GLU A 481 -15.32 -14.68 -10.82
CA GLU A 481 -13.92 -14.20 -10.70
C GLU A 481 -13.36 -14.27 -9.26
N GLU A 482 -12.03 -14.37 -9.13
CA GLU A 482 -11.33 -14.35 -7.83
C GLU A 482 -11.71 -13.12 -7.00
N ALA A 483 -12.20 -13.37 -5.77
CA ALA A 483 -12.50 -12.31 -4.83
C ALA A 483 -11.20 -11.64 -4.33
N LEU A 484 -10.88 -10.46 -4.83
CA LEU A 484 -9.80 -9.59 -4.30
C LEU A 484 -10.27 -8.77 -3.07
N SER A 485 -11.24 -9.30 -2.32
CA SER A 485 -11.67 -8.75 -1.02
C SER A 485 -10.88 -9.44 0.09
N SER A 486 -10.43 -8.68 1.08
CA SER A 486 -9.90 -9.27 2.31
C SER A 486 -11.03 -9.94 3.09
N ARG A 487 -10.70 -10.97 3.89
CA ARG A 487 -11.62 -11.55 4.89
C ARG A 487 -12.21 -10.50 5.84
N PHE A 488 -11.55 -9.34 5.96
CA PHE A 488 -11.97 -8.25 6.83
C PHE A 488 -13.01 -7.33 6.21
N GLY A 489 -13.11 -7.18 4.88
CA GLY A 489 -14.06 -6.26 4.26
C GLY A 489 -13.59 -5.68 2.92
N SER A 490 -14.27 -4.62 2.48
CA SER A 490 -13.94 -3.90 1.25
C SER A 490 -12.63 -3.12 1.38
N LEU A 491 -11.81 -3.14 0.31
CA LEU A 491 -10.54 -2.44 0.20
C LEU A 491 -10.52 -1.65 -1.11
N VAL A 492 -10.91 -0.38 -1.03
CA VAL A 492 -11.13 0.54 -2.16
C VAL A 492 -10.14 1.69 -2.05
N PHE A 493 -9.18 1.71 -2.98
CA PHE A 493 -8.09 2.68 -2.97
C PHE A 493 -8.08 3.58 -4.20
N THR A 494 -9.23 3.88 -4.78
CA THR A 494 -9.31 4.69 -6.01
C THR A 494 -10.26 5.85 -5.87
N GLY A 495 -10.02 6.88 -6.67
CA GLY A 495 -10.68 8.18 -6.53
C GLY A 495 -9.84 9.17 -5.72
N VAL A 496 -10.36 10.39 -5.63
CA VAL A 496 -9.68 11.53 -4.97
C VAL A 496 -9.92 11.53 -3.45
N GLU A 497 -10.93 10.82 -2.98
CA GLU A 497 -11.36 10.79 -1.57
C GLU A 497 -11.24 9.38 -0.97
N ASP A 498 -11.08 9.30 0.36
CA ASP A 498 -11.05 8.05 1.10
C ASP A 498 -12.43 7.40 1.18
N ASP A 499 -12.52 6.10 0.86
CA ASP A 499 -13.73 5.31 1.10
C ASP A 499 -13.87 4.99 2.60
N PRO A 500 -14.98 5.38 3.27
CA PRO A 500 -15.17 5.14 4.70
C PRO A 500 -15.15 3.66 5.11
N GLU A 501 -15.65 2.74 4.26
CA GLU A 501 -15.63 1.30 4.56
C GLU A 501 -14.19 0.75 4.51
N THR A 502 -13.36 1.26 3.60
CA THR A 502 -11.95 0.90 3.49
C THR A 502 -11.15 1.32 4.72
N LEU A 503 -11.34 2.55 5.20
CA LEU A 503 -10.71 3.00 6.45
C LEU A 503 -11.13 2.14 7.65
N ALA A 504 -12.42 1.79 7.74
CA ALA A 504 -12.93 0.89 8.76
C ALA A 504 -12.35 -0.54 8.64
N THR A 505 -12.12 -1.02 7.41
CA THR A 505 -11.48 -2.32 7.14
C THR A 505 -10.01 -2.30 7.57
N LEU A 506 -9.23 -1.31 7.17
CA LEU A 506 -7.83 -1.15 7.60
C LEU A 506 -7.71 -1.06 9.13
N LYS A 507 -8.63 -0.35 9.79
CA LYS A 507 -8.68 -0.31 11.26
C LYS A 507 -8.94 -1.69 11.87
N ARG A 508 -9.84 -2.49 11.29
CA ARG A 508 -10.08 -3.89 11.70
C ARG A 508 -8.89 -4.80 11.42
N MET A 509 -8.09 -4.49 10.41
CA MET A 509 -6.82 -5.17 10.10
C MET A 509 -5.68 -4.76 11.05
N GLY A 510 -5.90 -3.83 11.98
CA GLY A 510 -4.94 -3.48 13.03
C GLY A 510 -3.96 -2.38 12.66
N PHE A 511 -4.17 -1.66 11.55
CA PHE A 511 -3.38 -0.47 11.20
C PHE A 511 -3.72 0.70 12.13
N SER A 512 -2.70 1.36 12.69
CA SER A 512 -2.90 2.50 13.59
C SER A 512 -3.30 3.78 12.84
N SER A 513 -2.94 3.90 11.57
CA SER A 513 -3.23 5.07 10.73
C SER A 513 -3.79 4.68 9.35
N PRO A 514 -5.06 4.24 9.29
CA PRO A 514 -5.73 3.83 8.05
C PRO A 514 -5.61 4.82 6.89
N GLU A 515 -5.74 6.11 7.16
CA GLU A 515 -5.72 7.19 6.18
C GLU A 515 -4.35 7.26 5.48
N ARG A 516 -3.27 7.08 6.24
CA ARG A 516 -1.90 7.10 5.69
C ARG A 516 -1.64 5.87 4.80
N VAL A 517 -2.12 4.71 5.21
CA VAL A 517 -2.02 3.47 4.43
C VAL A 517 -2.83 3.58 3.14
N ALA A 518 -4.07 4.09 3.22
CA ALA A 518 -4.92 4.32 2.07
C ALA A 518 -4.30 5.32 1.08
N ALA A 519 -3.74 6.43 1.59
CA ALA A 519 -3.04 7.42 0.77
C ALA A 519 -1.80 6.84 0.06
N ALA A 520 -0.99 6.03 0.76
CA ALA A 520 0.19 5.40 0.17
C ALA A 520 -0.21 4.43 -0.95
N ILE A 521 -1.20 3.56 -0.71
CA ILE A 521 -1.70 2.62 -1.71
C ILE A 521 -2.33 3.35 -2.91
N ARG A 522 -3.10 4.43 -2.67
CA ARG A 522 -3.58 5.32 -3.73
C ARG A 522 -2.44 5.87 -4.57
N GLY A 523 -1.41 6.42 -3.93
CA GLY A 523 -0.25 6.96 -4.63
C GLY A 523 0.46 5.91 -5.49
N TRP A 524 0.55 4.66 -5.01
CA TRP A 524 1.09 3.56 -5.80
C TRP A 524 0.17 3.20 -6.98
N HIS A 525 -1.15 3.17 -6.79
CA HIS A 525 -2.09 3.02 -7.91
C HIS A 525 -2.01 4.17 -8.91
N HIS A 526 -1.64 5.38 -8.49
CA HIS A 526 -1.42 6.53 -9.38
C HIS A 526 -0.03 6.56 -10.01
N GLY A 527 0.82 5.56 -9.75
CA GLY A 527 2.14 5.48 -10.36
C GLY A 527 3.16 6.48 -9.81
N HIS A 528 2.97 6.99 -8.60
CA HIS A 528 3.88 7.96 -7.96
C HIS A 528 5.29 7.41 -7.71
N ILE A 529 5.47 6.09 -7.78
CA ILE A 529 6.78 5.44 -7.65
C ILE A 529 7.13 4.70 -8.95
N ALA A 530 8.44 4.52 -9.19
CA ALA A 530 8.92 3.83 -10.39
C ALA A 530 8.37 2.40 -10.52
N ALA A 531 8.12 1.72 -9.38
CA ALA A 531 7.57 0.37 -9.36
C ALA A 531 6.17 0.25 -10.01
N THR A 532 5.37 1.32 -10.00
CA THR A 532 3.99 1.35 -10.50
C THR A 532 3.78 2.41 -11.59
N ARG A 533 4.85 2.92 -12.19
CA ARG A 533 4.78 3.97 -13.22
C ARG A 533 4.15 3.49 -14.53
N THR A 534 4.35 2.23 -14.90
CA THR A 534 3.75 1.64 -16.11
C THR A 534 2.35 1.13 -15.83
N GLU A 535 1.50 1.06 -16.87
CA GLU A 535 0.18 0.44 -16.78
C GLU A 535 0.29 -0.95 -16.18
N ARG A 536 1.11 -1.82 -16.78
CA ARG A 536 1.37 -3.19 -16.29
C ARG A 536 1.80 -3.26 -14.81
N GLY A 537 2.61 -2.29 -14.34
CA GLY A 537 3.01 -2.20 -12.95
C GLY A 537 1.84 -1.90 -12.01
N ARG A 538 0.89 -1.06 -12.42
CA ARG A 538 -0.34 -0.79 -11.65
C ARG A 538 -1.29 -1.99 -11.63
N GLU A 539 -1.41 -2.73 -12.73
CA GLU A 539 -2.26 -3.93 -12.81
C GLU A 539 -1.80 -5.01 -11.81
N LEU A 540 -0.49 -5.30 -11.82
CA LEU A 540 0.11 -6.28 -10.93
C LEU A 540 -0.04 -5.84 -9.47
N PHE A 541 0.16 -4.55 -9.21
CA PHE A 541 0.04 -4.00 -7.87
C PHE A 541 -1.40 -4.09 -7.37
N THR A 542 -2.39 -3.89 -8.23
CA THR A 542 -3.81 -4.02 -7.90
C THR A 542 -4.17 -5.41 -7.39
N ARG A 543 -3.55 -6.45 -7.94
CA ARG A 543 -3.70 -7.83 -7.45
C ARG A 543 -2.89 -8.09 -6.17
N LEU A 544 -1.76 -7.40 -6.01
CA LEU A 544 -0.85 -7.58 -4.88
C LEU A 544 -1.30 -6.84 -3.62
N ALA A 545 -1.94 -5.67 -3.74
CA ALA A 545 -2.27 -4.79 -2.62
C ALA A 545 -3.13 -5.47 -1.54
N PRO A 546 -4.20 -6.22 -1.85
CA PRO A 546 -4.97 -6.95 -0.84
C PRO A 546 -4.12 -8.00 -0.13
N ARG A 547 -3.29 -8.72 -0.90
CA ARG A 547 -2.38 -9.74 -0.36
C ARG A 547 -1.34 -9.11 0.57
N LEU A 548 -0.81 -7.93 0.23
CA LEU A 548 0.12 -7.19 1.07
C LEU A 548 -0.51 -6.85 2.41
N LEU A 549 -1.73 -6.33 2.40
CA LEU A 549 -2.44 -5.94 3.61
C LEU A 549 -2.80 -7.15 4.47
N ASP A 550 -3.25 -8.25 3.85
CA ASP A 550 -3.55 -9.50 4.56
C ASP A 550 -2.28 -10.14 5.15
N ALA A 551 -1.18 -10.17 4.41
CA ALA A 551 0.10 -10.64 4.91
C ALA A 551 0.60 -9.75 6.06
N ALA A 552 0.54 -8.42 5.90
CA ALA A 552 0.92 -7.48 6.96
C ALA A 552 0.05 -7.68 8.21
N ASN A 553 -1.26 -7.88 8.08
CA ASN A 553 -2.14 -8.23 9.20
C ASN A 553 -1.72 -9.56 9.86
N ALA A 554 -1.41 -10.59 9.07
CA ALA A 554 -1.04 -11.91 9.56
C ALA A 554 0.23 -11.88 10.43
N THR A 555 1.15 -10.93 10.18
CA THR A 555 2.32 -10.70 11.04
C THR A 555 1.95 -10.26 12.47
N GLY A 556 0.76 -9.68 12.69
CA GLY A 556 0.41 -9.05 13.97
C GLY A 556 1.20 -7.76 14.28
N ALA A 557 2.00 -7.26 13.32
CA ALA A 557 2.69 -5.97 13.36
C ALA A 557 2.49 -5.20 12.02
N PRO A 558 1.22 -4.96 11.60
CA PRO A 558 0.90 -4.50 10.26
C PRO A 558 1.55 -3.16 9.87
N ASP A 559 1.63 -2.20 10.79
CA ASP A 559 2.26 -0.90 10.52
C ASP A 559 3.77 -1.03 10.22
N GLN A 560 4.50 -1.88 10.96
CA GLN A 560 5.93 -2.06 10.75
C GLN A 560 6.22 -2.76 9.42
N ALA A 561 5.45 -3.83 9.14
CA ALA A 561 5.53 -4.57 7.90
C ALA A 561 5.26 -3.65 6.69
N PHE A 562 4.16 -2.89 6.74
CA PHE A 562 3.77 -1.99 5.65
C PHE A 562 4.78 -0.85 5.43
N ASN A 563 5.28 -0.22 6.49
CA ASN A 563 6.22 0.90 6.35
C ASN A 563 7.55 0.45 5.71
N ARG A 564 8.12 -0.66 6.18
CA ARG A 564 9.38 -1.17 5.61
C ARG A 564 9.19 -1.74 4.20
N PHE A 565 8.03 -2.37 3.94
CA PHE A 565 7.66 -2.75 2.57
C PHE A 565 7.52 -1.52 1.67
N SER A 566 6.90 -0.45 2.16
CA SER A 566 6.78 0.83 1.43
C SER A 566 8.15 1.42 1.07
N ASP A 567 9.10 1.41 2.01
CA ASP A 567 10.47 1.87 1.78
C ASP A 567 11.20 1.02 0.73
N PHE A 568 11.04 -0.30 0.80
CA PHE A 568 11.56 -1.23 -0.20
C PHE A 568 10.93 -0.98 -1.58
N PHE A 569 9.60 -0.94 -1.64
CA PHE A 569 8.84 -0.84 -2.89
C PHE A 569 9.08 0.48 -3.60
N SER A 570 9.23 1.58 -2.86
CA SER A 570 9.50 2.92 -3.40
C SER A 570 10.91 3.06 -4.00
N ARG A 571 11.86 2.19 -3.64
CA ARG A 571 13.25 2.20 -4.13
C ARG A 571 13.49 1.29 -5.33
N LEU A 572 12.48 0.52 -5.74
CA LEU A 572 12.58 -0.30 -6.94
C LEU A 572 12.66 0.59 -8.19
N SER A 573 13.64 0.33 -9.06
CA SER A 573 13.74 0.99 -10.37
C SER A 573 12.63 0.57 -11.34
N SER A 574 12.11 -0.65 -11.17
CA SER A 574 10.95 -1.21 -11.88
C SER A 574 10.25 -2.23 -10.99
N GLY A 575 8.92 -2.29 -11.08
CA GLY A 575 8.10 -3.17 -10.24
C GLY A 575 7.55 -4.40 -10.95
N VAL A 576 7.52 -4.42 -12.28
CA VAL A 576 6.80 -5.46 -13.05
C VAL A 576 7.33 -6.86 -12.75
N GLN A 577 8.66 -7.06 -12.73
CA GLN A 577 9.27 -8.36 -12.47
C GLN A 577 9.02 -8.84 -11.03
N ILE A 578 9.30 -7.99 -10.04
CA ILE A 578 9.13 -8.31 -8.61
C ILE A 578 7.67 -8.56 -8.26
N GLN A 579 6.74 -7.74 -8.75
CA GLN A 579 5.32 -7.93 -8.47
C GLN A 579 4.79 -9.20 -9.15
N SER A 580 5.25 -9.52 -10.37
CA SER A 580 4.90 -10.77 -11.05
C SER A 580 5.39 -11.98 -10.26
N LEU A 581 6.62 -11.92 -9.75
CA LEU A 581 7.18 -12.94 -8.87
C LEU A 581 6.34 -13.14 -7.62
N PHE A 582 6.02 -12.06 -6.88
CA PHE A 582 5.23 -12.17 -5.65
C PHE A 582 3.83 -12.75 -5.89
N LEU A 583 3.24 -12.48 -7.05
CA LEU A 583 1.95 -13.06 -7.43
C LEU A 583 2.08 -14.54 -7.81
N ALA A 584 3.18 -14.93 -8.47
CA ALA A 584 3.47 -16.31 -8.85
C ALA A 584 3.92 -17.18 -7.66
N GLN A 585 4.55 -16.58 -6.65
CA GLN A 585 5.07 -17.26 -5.45
C GLN A 585 4.53 -16.62 -4.15
N PRO A 586 3.26 -16.89 -3.77
CA PRO A 586 2.64 -16.27 -2.60
C PRO A 586 3.37 -16.54 -1.28
N ARG A 587 3.94 -17.75 -1.11
CA ARG A 587 4.71 -18.11 0.09
C ARG A 587 5.98 -17.27 0.24
N LEU A 588 6.67 -16.99 -0.86
CA LEU A 588 7.82 -16.11 -0.85
C LEU A 588 7.39 -14.69 -0.46
N PHE A 589 6.29 -14.20 -1.04
CA PHE A 589 5.76 -12.88 -0.72
C PHE A 589 5.39 -12.74 0.78
N GLU A 590 4.70 -13.72 1.35
CA GLU A 590 4.38 -13.77 2.79
C GLU A 590 5.65 -13.73 3.65
N LEU A 591 6.66 -14.54 3.32
CA LEU A 591 7.94 -14.55 4.01
C LEU A 591 8.66 -13.19 3.94
N ILE A 592 8.63 -12.52 2.79
CA ILE A 592 9.20 -11.17 2.65
C ILE A 592 8.47 -10.18 3.57
N VAL A 593 7.14 -10.24 3.63
CA VAL A 593 6.35 -9.38 4.53
C VAL A 593 6.65 -9.68 6.01
N GLU A 594 6.87 -10.95 6.37
CA GLU A 594 7.33 -11.34 7.71
C GLU A 594 8.73 -10.79 8.03
N VAL A 595 9.68 -10.88 7.09
CA VAL A 595 11.02 -10.29 7.22
C VAL A 595 10.91 -8.78 7.41
N MET A 596 10.05 -8.09 6.64
CA MET A 596 9.79 -6.66 6.82
C MET A 596 9.26 -6.37 8.22
N ALA A 597 8.39 -7.21 8.77
CA ALA A 597 7.87 -7.01 10.11
C ALA A 597 8.93 -7.20 11.21
N PHE A 598 9.77 -8.24 11.14
CA PHE A 598 10.53 -8.72 12.31
C PHE A 598 12.05 -8.68 12.21
N ALA A 599 12.61 -8.43 11.03
CA ALA A 599 14.05 -8.39 10.84
C ALA A 599 14.49 -7.02 10.28
N PRO A 600 14.54 -5.97 11.13
CA PRO A 600 14.91 -4.61 10.72
C PRO A 600 16.19 -4.57 9.87
N ARG A 601 17.19 -5.37 10.25
CA ARG A 601 18.46 -5.48 9.53
C ARG A 601 18.29 -6.05 8.12
N LEU A 602 17.56 -7.17 7.97
CA LEU A 602 17.30 -7.78 6.67
C LEU A 602 16.43 -6.89 5.79
N ALA A 603 15.39 -6.26 6.37
CA ALA A 603 14.53 -5.30 5.70
C ALA A 603 15.33 -4.09 5.16
N SER A 604 16.22 -3.53 5.98
CA SER A 604 17.10 -2.41 5.59
C SER A 604 18.06 -2.80 4.45
N THR A 605 18.64 -4.00 4.51
CA THR A 605 19.47 -4.54 3.43
C THR A 605 18.68 -4.66 2.13
N MET A 606 17.47 -5.23 2.18
CA MET A 606 16.62 -5.43 1.00
C MET A 606 16.16 -4.10 0.39
N ALA A 607 15.79 -3.11 1.22
CA ALA A 607 15.43 -1.78 0.75
C ALA A 607 16.60 -1.03 0.10
N LYS A 608 17.84 -1.25 0.55
CA LYS A 608 19.04 -0.68 -0.08
C LYS A 608 19.44 -1.42 -1.35
N ARG A 609 19.16 -2.73 -1.44
CA ARG A 609 19.59 -3.60 -2.54
C ARG A 609 18.49 -4.60 -2.93
N PRO A 610 17.54 -4.18 -3.78
CA PRO A 610 16.46 -5.05 -4.21
C PRO A 610 16.90 -6.32 -4.95
N THR A 611 18.08 -6.30 -5.59
CA THR A 611 18.69 -7.47 -6.26
C THR A 611 18.98 -8.63 -5.30
N ALA A 612 19.04 -8.38 -3.98
CA ALA A 612 19.13 -9.45 -2.99
C ALA A 612 17.96 -10.44 -3.06
N LEU A 613 16.83 -10.07 -3.67
CA LEU A 613 15.71 -10.98 -3.94
C LEU A 613 16.05 -12.07 -4.94
N ASP A 614 17.00 -11.84 -5.86
CA ASP A 614 17.39 -12.85 -6.86
C ASP A 614 17.95 -14.11 -6.17
N ALA A 615 18.62 -13.91 -5.03
CA ALA A 615 19.14 -14.99 -4.19
C ALA A 615 18.03 -15.86 -3.55
N LEU A 616 16.78 -15.39 -3.51
CA LEU A 616 15.61 -16.08 -2.97
C LEU A 616 14.76 -16.78 -4.05
N LEU A 617 15.08 -16.57 -5.34
CA LEU A 617 14.35 -17.13 -6.48
C LEU A 617 14.65 -18.60 -6.76
N ASP A 618 15.73 -19.12 -6.19
CA ASP A 618 16.17 -20.49 -6.38
C ASP A 618 15.15 -21.48 -5.78
N PRO A 619 14.62 -22.46 -6.54
CA PRO A 619 13.73 -23.50 -6.00
C PRO A 619 14.30 -24.27 -4.80
N SER A 620 15.64 -24.36 -4.69
CA SER A 620 16.34 -24.94 -3.55
C SER A 620 16.27 -24.07 -2.28
N PHE A 621 15.73 -22.85 -2.36
CA PHE A 621 15.68 -21.91 -1.24
C PHE A 621 14.99 -22.49 0.00
N PHE A 622 14.00 -23.37 -0.16
CA PHE A 622 13.33 -24.05 0.97
C PHE A 622 13.94 -25.43 1.32
N GLY A 623 14.99 -25.87 0.62
CA GLY A 623 15.74 -27.10 0.89
C GLY A 623 16.91 -26.90 1.88
N PRO A 624 17.84 -27.87 2.00
CA PRO A 624 19.06 -27.72 2.81
C PRO A 624 19.88 -26.47 2.44
N ILE A 625 20.67 -25.92 3.39
CA ILE A 625 21.54 -24.78 3.08
C ILE A 625 22.74 -25.33 2.32
N GLU A 626 22.79 -25.06 1.01
CA GLU A 626 23.91 -25.47 0.16
C GLU A 626 24.87 -24.30 -0.01
N THR A 627 26.07 -24.46 0.55
CA THR A 627 27.19 -23.54 0.32
C THR A 627 27.91 -23.99 -0.95
N PRO A 628 28.29 -23.07 -1.87
CA PRO A 628 29.08 -23.44 -3.04
C PRO A 628 30.36 -24.18 -2.63
N THR A 629 30.76 -25.19 -3.41
CA THR A 629 31.92 -26.03 -3.08
C THR A 629 33.26 -25.39 -3.42
N ALA A 630 33.27 -24.36 -4.26
CA ALA A 630 34.48 -23.67 -4.70
C ALA A 630 34.23 -22.17 -4.89
N ALA A 631 35.28 -21.38 -4.63
CA ALA A 631 35.24 -19.94 -4.82
C ALA A 631 35.15 -19.61 -6.33
N PRO A 632 34.15 -18.83 -6.77
CA PRO A 632 33.92 -18.57 -8.20
C PRO A 632 34.81 -17.46 -8.79
N TRP A 633 35.95 -17.15 -8.17
CA TRP A 633 36.87 -16.09 -8.60
C TRP A 633 38.26 -16.63 -8.89
N ASP A 634 38.99 -15.89 -9.73
CA ASP A 634 40.38 -16.18 -10.08
C ASP A 634 41.31 -15.77 -8.93
N PRO A 635 42.14 -16.67 -8.38
CA PRO A 635 43.11 -16.31 -7.35
C PRO A 635 44.25 -15.41 -7.85
N GLU A 636 44.51 -15.31 -9.16
CA GLU A 636 45.54 -14.42 -9.70
C GLU A 636 45.12 -12.94 -9.68
N ASP A 637 43.82 -12.65 -9.65
CA ASP A 637 43.26 -11.30 -9.49
C ASP A 637 42.87 -11.03 -8.02
N PHE A 638 43.85 -10.58 -7.23
CA PHE A 638 43.67 -10.34 -5.80
C PHE A 638 42.54 -9.35 -5.45
N GLU A 639 42.46 -8.23 -6.17
CA GLU A 639 41.43 -7.20 -5.92
C GLU A 639 40.05 -7.70 -6.40
N GLY A 640 39.97 -8.34 -7.57
CA GLY A 640 38.75 -8.96 -8.06
C GLY A 640 38.22 -10.06 -7.13
N ALA A 641 39.12 -10.88 -6.56
CA ALA A 641 38.79 -11.89 -5.56
C ALA A 641 38.23 -11.27 -4.27
N MET A 642 38.82 -10.16 -3.79
CA MET A 642 38.32 -9.44 -2.61
C MET A 642 36.88 -8.93 -2.82
N ASP A 643 36.59 -8.34 -3.97
CA ASP A 643 35.25 -7.83 -4.28
C ASP A 643 34.24 -8.96 -4.53
N ALA A 644 34.66 -10.04 -5.19
CA ALA A 644 33.83 -11.22 -5.43
C ALA A 644 33.46 -11.94 -4.12
N ALA A 645 34.41 -12.08 -3.19
CA ALA A 645 34.17 -12.66 -1.87
C ALA A 645 33.13 -11.85 -1.07
N ARG A 646 33.17 -10.51 -1.14
CA ARG A 646 32.17 -9.64 -0.49
C ARG A 646 30.80 -9.77 -1.12
N ARG A 647 30.71 -9.84 -2.46
CA ARG A 647 29.44 -10.12 -3.15
C ARG A 647 28.84 -11.45 -2.69
N LEU A 648 29.63 -12.51 -2.74
CA LEU A 648 29.20 -13.85 -2.33
C LEU A 648 28.78 -13.89 -0.84
N PHE A 649 29.58 -13.33 0.05
CA PHE A 649 29.27 -13.28 1.48
C PHE A 649 27.92 -12.61 1.74
N ARG A 650 27.67 -11.46 1.12
CA ARG A 650 26.42 -10.73 1.34
C ARG A 650 25.21 -11.49 0.84
N ASP A 651 25.30 -12.08 -0.35
CA ASP A 651 24.19 -12.83 -0.94
C ASP A 651 23.88 -14.08 -0.11
N GLN A 652 24.89 -14.86 0.26
CA GLN A 652 24.70 -16.08 1.05
C GLN A 652 24.31 -15.77 2.50
N SER A 653 24.92 -14.77 3.14
CA SER A 653 24.56 -14.33 4.50
C SER A 653 23.11 -13.84 4.57
N PHE A 654 22.64 -13.15 3.53
CA PHE A 654 21.23 -12.77 3.42
C PHE A 654 20.31 -13.99 3.30
N ARG A 655 20.64 -14.97 2.43
CA ARG A 655 19.87 -16.22 2.30
C ARG A 655 19.79 -16.99 3.61
N ILE A 656 20.92 -17.15 4.30
CA ILE A 656 20.98 -17.81 5.62
C ILE A 656 20.11 -17.03 6.62
N GLY A 657 20.21 -15.70 6.65
CA GLY A 657 19.41 -14.84 7.52
C GLY A 657 17.90 -14.96 7.31
N VAL A 658 17.42 -14.99 6.06
CA VAL A 658 16.00 -15.18 5.76
C VAL A 658 15.52 -16.57 6.19
N ARG A 659 16.34 -17.62 6.04
CA ARG A 659 16.02 -18.98 6.50
C ARG A 659 15.96 -19.14 8.01
N VAL A 660 16.79 -18.39 8.73
CA VAL A 660 16.70 -18.30 10.21
C VAL A 660 15.33 -17.73 10.60
N MET A 661 14.86 -16.72 9.87
CA MET A 661 13.55 -16.09 10.12
C MET A 661 12.36 -16.99 9.78
N SER A 662 12.46 -17.85 8.76
CA SER A 662 11.38 -18.82 8.44
C SER A 662 11.26 -19.95 9.47
N GLY A 663 12.23 -20.12 10.37
CA GLY A 663 12.23 -21.15 11.40
C GLY A 663 12.21 -22.57 10.82
N THR A 664 12.83 -22.77 9.66
CA THR A 664 12.94 -24.03 8.92
C THR A 664 14.27 -24.76 9.13
N ALA A 665 15.25 -24.12 9.77
CA ALA A 665 16.56 -24.68 10.10
C ALA A 665 16.84 -24.55 11.61
N ASP A 666 17.54 -25.53 12.19
CA ASP A 666 17.98 -25.47 13.59
C ASP A 666 19.29 -24.67 13.73
N ALA A 667 19.69 -24.29 14.96
CA ALA A 667 20.91 -23.49 15.12
C ALA A 667 22.21 -24.19 14.74
N ARG A 668 22.22 -25.52 14.72
CA ARG A 668 23.39 -26.27 14.29
C ARG A 668 23.57 -26.11 12.78
N ASP A 669 22.49 -26.22 12.02
CA ASP A 669 22.47 -25.97 10.57
C ASP A 669 22.90 -24.54 10.25
N ILE A 670 22.38 -23.57 11.00
CA ILE A 670 22.69 -22.15 10.80
C ILE A 670 24.17 -21.86 11.11
N GLY A 671 24.67 -22.34 12.26
CA GLY A 671 26.04 -22.11 12.67
C GLY A 671 27.06 -22.76 11.74
N ARG A 672 26.73 -23.95 11.26
CA ARG A 672 27.49 -24.65 10.22
C ARG A 672 27.47 -23.89 8.90
N ALA A 673 26.32 -23.40 8.44
CA ALA A 673 26.23 -22.65 7.19
C ALA A 673 27.08 -21.38 7.20
N PHE A 674 27.08 -20.61 8.30
CA PHE A 674 27.97 -19.45 8.41
C PHE A 674 29.45 -19.85 8.43
N ALA A 675 29.79 -20.95 9.09
CA ALA A 675 31.17 -21.45 9.11
C ALA A 675 31.63 -22.00 7.75
N GLU A 676 30.77 -22.70 7.01
CA GLU A 676 31.05 -23.16 5.65
C GLU A 676 31.23 -21.99 4.68
N LEU A 677 30.42 -20.93 4.82
CA LEU A 677 30.61 -19.70 4.06
C LEU A 677 31.95 -19.03 4.38
N ALA A 678 32.34 -18.98 5.66
CA ALA A 678 33.67 -18.49 6.06
C ALA A 678 34.79 -19.38 5.49
N ASP A 679 34.63 -20.71 5.55
CA ASP A 679 35.59 -21.67 5.01
C ASP A 679 35.80 -21.48 3.51
N LEU A 680 34.72 -21.32 2.75
CA LEU A 680 34.76 -21.06 1.32
C LEU A 680 35.51 -19.76 0.99
N ILE A 681 35.22 -18.70 1.74
CA ILE A 681 35.85 -17.39 1.56
C ILE A 681 37.33 -17.45 1.90
N ILE A 682 37.70 -18.05 3.04
CA ILE A 682 39.10 -18.23 3.44
C ILE A 682 39.82 -19.10 2.41
N GLY A 683 39.19 -20.20 1.98
CA GLY A 683 39.75 -21.12 1.00
C GLY A 683 39.95 -20.51 -0.39
N GLY A 684 39.18 -19.49 -0.76
CA GLY A 684 39.37 -18.73 -2.00
C GLY A 684 40.31 -17.53 -1.87
N LEU A 685 40.35 -16.85 -0.71
CA LEU A 685 41.20 -15.67 -0.51
C LEU A 685 42.62 -16.02 -0.05
N ALA A 686 42.84 -17.17 0.60
CA ALA A 686 44.18 -17.61 0.98
C ALA A 686 45.08 -17.89 -0.24
N PRO A 687 44.65 -18.65 -1.27
CA PRO A 687 45.42 -18.77 -2.51
C PRO A 687 45.72 -17.42 -3.16
N ALA A 688 44.72 -16.52 -3.22
CA ALA A 688 44.89 -15.20 -3.81
C ALA A 688 45.91 -14.33 -3.04
N ALA A 689 45.86 -14.37 -1.71
CA ALA A 689 46.82 -13.68 -0.86
C ALA A 689 48.24 -14.25 -1.03
N LEU A 690 48.38 -15.56 -1.18
CA LEU A 690 49.67 -16.19 -1.46
C LEU A 690 50.21 -15.78 -2.83
N ALA A 691 49.40 -15.89 -3.88
CA ALA A 691 49.78 -15.49 -5.24
C ALA A 691 50.22 -14.02 -5.31
N GLU A 692 49.52 -13.13 -4.61
CA GLU A 692 49.90 -11.71 -4.56
C GLU A 692 51.24 -11.48 -3.85
N VAL A 693 51.52 -12.22 -2.76
CA VAL A 693 52.80 -12.15 -2.06
C VAL A 693 53.93 -12.70 -2.93
N GLU A 694 53.70 -13.79 -3.66
CA GLU A 694 54.64 -14.36 -4.63
C GLU A 694 54.88 -13.42 -5.81
N ARG A 695 53.85 -12.73 -6.30
CA ARG A 695 53.97 -11.74 -7.38
C ARG A 695 54.84 -10.55 -6.99
N ILE A 696 54.73 -10.08 -5.74
CA ILE A 696 55.52 -8.93 -5.23
C ILE A 696 56.94 -9.37 -4.83
N GLY A 697 57.05 -10.49 -4.10
CA GLY A 697 58.24 -10.95 -3.40
C GLY A 697 59.07 -12.02 -4.10
N GLY A 698 58.48 -12.68 -5.10
CA GLY A 698 58.95 -13.95 -5.66
C GLY A 698 58.51 -15.13 -4.79
N ALA A 699 58.32 -16.30 -5.41
CA ALA A 699 57.95 -17.53 -4.70
C ALA A 699 58.99 -17.92 -3.64
N PHE A 700 58.53 -18.56 -2.57
CA PHE A 700 59.37 -19.16 -1.52
C PHE A 700 59.02 -20.65 -1.39
N PRO A 701 59.96 -21.58 -1.61
CA PRO A 701 59.70 -23.01 -1.44
C PRO A 701 59.29 -23.40 -0.01
N GLY A 702 58.07 -23.90 0.15
CA GLY A 702 57.53 -24.34 1.43
C GLY A 702 56.02 -24.51 1.41
N GLN A 703 55.44 -24.67 2.60
CA GLN A 703 54.02 -24.97 2.81
C GLN A 703 53.43 -24.06 3.88
N VAL A 704 52.14 -23.74 3.76
CA VAL A 704 51.41 -22.89 4.70
C VAL A 704 49.98 -23.38 4.91
N ALA A 705 49.46 -23.24 6.13
CA ALA A 705 48.11 -23.58 6.51
C ALA A 705 47.46 -22.43 7.30
N VAL A 706 46.16 -22.26 7.12
CA VAL A 706 45.30 -21.34 7.85
C VAL A 706 44.40 -22.16 8.77
N VAL A 707 44.54 -21.92 10.08
CA VAL A 707 43.81 -22.59 11.14
C VAL A 707 42.76 -21.62 11.68
N ALA A 708 41.49 -22.03 11.66
CA ALA A 708 40.43 -21.30 12.35
C ALA A 708 40.27 -21.83 13.78
N LEU A 709 40.11 -20.92 14.72
CA LEU A 709 39.85 -21.18 16.13
C LEU A 709 38.46 -20.63 16.51
N GLY A 710 38.12 -20.66 17.80
CA GLY A 710 36.90 -20.05 18.32
C GLY A 710 35.63 -20.59 17.64
N LYS A 711 34.70 -19.67 17.32
CA LYS A 711 33.39 -20.03 16.74
C LYS A 711 33.48 -20.48 15.28
N ALA A 712 34.46 -19.99 14.52
CA ALA A 712 34.74 -20.44 13.15
C ALA A 712 35.31 -21.87 13.12
N GLY A 713 36.26 -22.14 14.03
CA GLY A 713 36.84 -23.47 14.21
C GLY A 713 35.81 -24.52 14.63
N SER A 714 34.97 -24.18 15.62
CA SER A 714 33.94 -25.10 16.15
C SER A 714 32.66 -25.19 15.31
N ARG A 715 32.56 -24.43 14.21
CA ARG A 715 31.38 -24.34 13.32
C ARG A 715 30.11 -23.89 14.03
N GLU A 716 30.26 -22.92 14.93
CA GLU A 716 29.17 -22.34 15.74
C GLU A 716 29.01 -20.84 15.46
N MET A 717 29.35 -20.41 14.23
CA MET A 717 29.33 -19.00 13.85
C MET A 717 27.92 -18.41 13.85
N THR A 718 27.84 -17.10 14.06
CA THR A 718 26.62 -16.29 13.89
C THR A 718 26.87 -15.25 12.80
N ALA A 719 25.82 -14.54 12.36
CA ALA A 719 25.89 -13.49 11.35
C ALA A 719 26.80 -12.28 11.67
N LYS A 720 27.42 -12.26 12.86
CA LYS A 720 28.35 -11.22 13.35
C LYS A 720 29.59 -11.82 14.04
N SER A 721 29.91 -13.09 13.77
CA SER A 721 31.09 -13.71 14.36
C SER A 721 32.38 -13.19 13.71
N ASP A 722 33.36 -12.88 14.55
CA ASP A 722 34.73 -12.61 14.13
C ASP A 722 35.41 -13.91 13.65
N LEU A 723 36.50 -13.77 12.90
CA LEU A 723 37.36 -14.87 12.48
C LEU A 723 38.61 -14.92 13.36
N ASP A 724 38.63 -15.86 14.30
CA ASP A 724 39.82 -16.19 15.07
C ASP A 724 40.75 -17.07 14.21
N LEU A 725 41.88 -16.53 13.73
CA LEU A 725 42.77 -17.22 12.79
C LEU A 725 44.22 -17.34 13.30
N MET A 726 44.90 -18.38 12.87
CA MET A 726 46.35 -18.58 13.02
C MET A 726 46.91 -19.17 11.72
N THR A 727 48.12 -18.78 11.34
CA THR A 727 48.83 -19.37 10.19
C THR A 727 50.05 -20.17 10.64
N LEU A 728 50.19 -21.36 10.07
CA LEU A 728 51.32 -22.26 10.30
C LEU A 728 52.08 -22.42 9.00
N TYR A 729 53.41 -22.32 9.02
CA TYR A 729 54.23 -22.50 7.81
C TYR A 729 55.41 -23.43 8.03
N ALA A 730 55.83 -24.14 6.99
CA ALA A 730 57.05 -24.93 6.95
C ALA A 730 57.84 -24.56 5.68
N ALA A 731 58.95 -23.86 5.86
CA ALA A 731 59.90 -23.60 4.78
C ALA A 731 60.70 -24.86 4.44
N ASP A 732 60.94 -25.11 3.15
CA ASP A 732 61.80 -26.24 2.73
C ASP A 732 63.26 -26.01 3.19
N ASP A 733 63.71 -24.75 3.08
CA ASP A 733 64.95 -24.24 3.69
C ASP A 733 64.64 -23.00 4.53
N PRO A 734 64.67 -23.10 5.89
CA PRO A 734 64.45 -21.95 6.78
C PRO A 734 65.46 -20.80 6.61
N ALA A 735 66.65 -21.06 6.06
CA ALA A 735 67.67 -20.04 5.78
C ALA A 735 67.59 -19.49 4.34
N GLY A 736 66.66 -20.01 3.53
CA GLY A 736 66.43 -19.58 2.16
C GLY A 736 65.82 -18.17 2.06
N MET A 737 65.77 -17.67 0.83
CA MET A 737 65.25 -16.33 0.50
C MET A 737 64.25 -16.40 -0.66
N SER A 738 63.25 -15.53 -0.66
CA SER A 738 62.25 -15.45 -1.74
C SER A 738 62.86 -14.98 -3.07
N ALA A 739 62.33 -15.47 -4.20
CA ALA A 739 63.00 -15.36 -5.49
C ALA A 739 63.25 -13.93 -6.05
N VAL A 740 62.49 -12.90 -5.63
CA VAL A 740 62.57 -11.55 -6.21
C VAL A 740 63.02 -10.49 -5.20
N LYS A 741 62.46 -10.49 -4.00
CA LYS A 741 62.73 -9.48 -2.95
C LYS A 741 63.64 -9.97 -1.83
N GLU A 742 64.15 -11.20 -1.95
CA GLU A 742 65.05 -11.83 -0.99
C GLU A 742 64.53 -11.76 0.47
N TRP A 743 63.23 -11.98 0.66
CA TRP A 743 62.64 -12.08 1.99
C TRP A 743 62.96 -13.43 2.61
N SER A 744 63.34 -13.41 3.88
CA SER A 744 63.44 -14.62 4.70
C SER A 744 62.06 -15.28 4.87
N ALA A 745 62.04 -16.56 5.23
CA ALA A 745 60.81 -17.34 5.39
C ALA A 745 59.80 -16.66 6.33
N ASP A 746 60.24 -16.20 7.50
CA ASP A 746 59.40 -15.53 8.49
C ASP A 746 58.75 -14.25 7.93
N VAL A 747 59.51 -13.46 7.16
CA VAL A 747 59.00 -12.24 6.51
C VAL A 747 57.99 -12.58 5.42
N PHE A 748 58.29 -13.59 4.59
CA PHE A 748 57.40 -14.02 3.51
C PHE A 748 56.04 -14.48 4.05
N TYR A 749 56.01 -15.39 5.03
CA TYR A 749 54.77 -15.90 5.58
C TYR A 749 54.05 -14.90 6.51
N ALA A 750 54.78 -13.99 7.16
CA ALA A 750 54.15 -12.85 7.84
C ALA A 750 53.41 -11.94 6.85
N ARG A 751 54.01 -11.66 5.68
CA ARG A 751 53.35 -10.89 4.61
C ARG A 751 52.14 -11.61 4.03
N PHE A 752 52.21 -12.93 3.83
CA PHE A 752 51.05 -13.75 3.48
C PHE A 752 49.90 -13.57 4.47
N THR A 753 50.20 -13.71 5.76
CA THR A 753 49.18 -13.61 6.81
C THR A 753 48.59 -12.21 6.89
N GLN A 754 49.41 -11.17 6.76
CA GLN A 754 48.96 -9.78 6.68
C GLN A 754 48.08 -9.55 5.45
N ARG A 755 48.46 -10.07 4.27
CA ARG A 755 47.70 -9.93 3.04
C ARG A 755 46.34 -10.62 3.11
N LEU A 756 46.29 -11.85 3.65
CA LEU A 756 45.05 -12.56 3.92
C LEU A 756 44.17 -11.81 4.92
N THR A 757 44.76 -11.30 6.00
CA THR A 757 44.04 -10.49 6.99
C THR A 757 43.42 -9.26 6.33
N SER A 758 44.19 -8.53 5.51
CA SER A 758 43.68 -7.39 4.75
C SER A 758 42.57 -7.79 3.77
N ALA A 759 42.69 -8.91 3.06
CA ALA A 759 41.66 -9.41 2.16
C ALA A 759 40.33 -9.65 2.88
N LEU A 760 40.41 -10.15 4.12
CA LEU A 760 39.26 -10.51 4.95
C LEU A 760 38.65 -9.32 5.71
N SER A 761 39.42 -8.28 6.06
CA SER A 761 38.94 -7.19 6.94
C SER A 761 38.84 -5.81 6.30
N ALA A 762 39.60 -5.52 5.24
CA ALA A 762 39.61 -4.18 4.65
C ALA A 762 38.25 -3.82 4.01
N PRO A 763 37.73 -2.59 4.17
CA PRO A 763 36.56 -2.17 3.42
C PRO A 763 36.90 -1.97 1.93
N THR A 764 36.03 -2.42 1.03
CA THR A 764 36.10 -2.11 -0.42
C THR A 764 34.83 -1.36 -0.86
N GLY A 765 34.69 -1.04 -2.16
CA GLY A 765 33.45 -0.49 -2.72
C GLY A 765 32.24 -1.42 -2.53
N GLU A 766 32.51 -2.71 -2.31
CA GLU A 766 31.54 -3.75 -2.05
C GLU A 766 31.18 -3.86 -0.54
N GLY A 767 31.94 -3.20 0.35
CA GLY A 767 31.69 -3.14 1.79
C GLY A 767 32.69 -3.94 2.63
N THR A 768 32.26 -4.34 3.83
CA THR A 768 33.07 -5.13 4.78
C THR A 768 32.73 -6.62 4.69
N LEU A 769 33.61 -7.47 5.23
CA LEU A 769 33.49 -8.93 5.19
C LEU A 769 33.52 -9.53 6.60
N TYR A 770 34.70 -9.66 7.22
CA TYR A 770 34.86 -10.13 8.60
C TYR A 770 35.85 -9.27 9.38
N GLU A 771 35.65 -9.17 10.70
CA GLU A 771 36.74 -8.81 11.60
C GLU A 771 37.62 -10.04 11.83
N VAL A 772 38.95 -9.84 11.83
CA VAL A 772 39.93 -10.92 11.98
C VAL A 772 40.69 -10.72 13.29
N ASP A 773 40.68 -11.74 14.15
CA ASP A 773 41.46 -11.76 15.39
C ASP A 773 42.57 -12.81 15.30
N LEU A 774 43.82 -12.37 15.47
CA LEU A 774 45.01 -13.23 15.45
C LEU A 774 45.57 -13.48 16.86
N LYS A 775 44.90 -13.05 17.92
CA LYS A 775 45.42 -13.09 19.31
C LYS A 775 45.58 -14.49 19.88
N LEU A 776 44.91 -15.50 19.32
CA LEU A 776 44.97 -16.89 19.80
C LEU A 776 46.17 -17.68 19.24
N ARG A 777 47.08 -17.02 18.51
CA ARG A 777 48.34 -17.62 18.08
C ARG A 777 49.34 -17.74 19.26
N PRO A 778 50.30 -18.69 19.22
CA PRO A 778 51.40 -18.79 20.19
C PRO A 778 52.01 -17.45 20.59
N SER A 779 52.21 -17.23 21.89
CA SER A 779 52.69 -15.97 22.48
C SER A 779 51.77 -14.74 22.25
N GLY A 780 50.54 -14.95 21.81
CA GLY A 780 49.50 -13.94 21.63
C GLY A 780 49.93 -12.76 20.74
N THR A 781 49.64 -11.54 21.18
CA THR A 781 50.01 -10.31 20.43
C THR A 781 51.51 -10.09 20.30
N LYS A 782 52.32 -10.70 21.19
CA LYS A 782 53.79 -10.59 21.19
C LYS A 782 54.45 -11.63 20.28
N GLY A 783 53.73 -12.68 19.89
CA GLY A 783 54.21 -13.70 18.96
C GLY A 783 54.21 -13.24 17.50
N PRO A 784 54.97 -13.93 16.63
CA PRO A 784 55.02 -13.62 15.21
C PRO A 784 53.63 -13.78 14.58
N VAL A 785 53.34 -13.00 13.54
CA VAL A 785 52.02 -13.01 12.87
C VAL A 785 51.80 -14.32 12.12
N ALA A 786 52.87 -14.95 11.63
CA ALA A 786 52.88 -16.31 11.10
C ALA A 786 53.82 -17.18 11.94
N VAL A 787 53.38 -18.39 12.29
CA VAL A 787 54.14 -19.26 13.20
C VAL A 787 54.79 -20.39 12.38
N SER A 788 56.10 -20.60 12.57
CA SER A 788 56.76 -21.73 11.94
C SER A 788 56.29 -23.04 12.58
N PHE A 789 56.20 -24.10 11.78
CA PHE A 789 55.68 -25.39 12.24
C PHE A 789 56.49 -25.95 13.41
N ALA A 790 57.83 -25.83 13.35
CA ALA A 790 58.71 -26.23 14.43
C ALA A 790 58.48 -25.41 15.72
N ALA A 791 58.30 -24.09 15.59
CA ALA A 791 58.02 -23.24 16.76
C ALA A 791 56.66 -23.56 17.38
N PHE A 792 55.65 -23.93 16.56
CA PHE A 792 54.36 -24.38 17.06
C PHE A 792 54.50 -25.67 17.88
N GLU A 793 55.24 -26.67 17.37
CA GLU A 793 55.47 -27.95 18.07
C GLU A 793 56.22 -27.73 19.40
N ASP A 794 57.30 -26.94 19.38
CA ASP A 794 58.09 -26.62 20.59
C ASP A 794 57.26 -25.84 21.62
N TYR A 795 56.45 -24.86 21.18
CA TYR A 795 55.65 -24.02 22.07
C TYR A 795 54.59 -24.83 22.82
N TYR A 796 53.80 -25.64 22.08
CA TYR A 796 52.78 -26.49 22.69
C TYR A 796 53.35 -27.70 23.44
N GLU A 797 54.63 -28.01 23.25
CA GLU A 797 55.37 -28.97 24.08
C GLU A 797 55.78 -28.40 25.45
N ARG A 798 56.23 -27.15 25.51
CA ARG A 798 56.95 -26.61 26.69
C ARG A 798 56.30 -25.41 27.38
N GLU A 799 55.63 -24.56 26.64
CA GLU A 799 55.30 -23.18 27.07
C GLU A 799 53.80 -22.88 27.14
N ALA A 800 52.96 -23.62 26.41
CA ALA A 800 51.52 -23.33 26.31
C ALA A 800 50.78 -23.43 27.66
N GLU A 801 49.98 -22.41 27.95
CA GLU A 801 49.12 -22.38 29.13
C GLU A 801 47.81 -23.15 28.91
N THR A 802 47.13 -23.53 30.00
CA THR A 802 45.88 -24.30 29.95
C THR A 802 44.81 -23.61 29.08
N TRP A 803 44.69 -22.28 29.12
CA TRP A 803 43.70 -21.55 28.31
C TRP A 803 43.96 -21.62 26.80
N GLU A 804 45.23 -21.65 26.38
CA GLU A 804 45.61 -21.79 24.97
C GLU A 804 45.22 -23.18 24.47
N LEU A 805 45.39 -24.20 25.31
CA LEU A 805 44.98 -25.57 25.02
C LEU A 805 43.45 -25.70 24.95
N LEU A 806 42.70 -25.02 25.81
CA LEU A 806 41.23 -24.95 25.71
C LEU A 806 40.82 -24.34 24.37
N ALA A 807 41.45 -23.24 23.94
CA ALA A 807 41.19 -22.64 22.64
C ALA A 807 41.56 -23.60 21.49
N LEU A 808 42.67 -24.33 21.61
CA LEU A 808 43.17 -25.28 20.62
C LEU A 808 42.21 -26.46 20.38
N THR A 809 41.39 -26.86 21.37
CA THR A 809 40.37 -27.92 21.17
C THR A 809 39.37 -27.60 20.05
N ARG A 810 39.19 -26.32 19.72
CA ARG A 810 38.30 -25.84 18.65
C ARG A 810 39.03 -25.59 17.34
N ALA A 811 40.35 -25.77 17.31
CA ALA A 811 41.16 -25.48 16.13
C ALA A 811 40.86 -26.44 14.99
N ARG A 812 40.77 -25.89 13.78
CA ARG A 812 40.53 -26.64 12.55
C ARG A 812 41.30 -26.01 11.39
N VAL A 813 41.98 -26.83 10.60
CA VAL A 813 42.62 -26.34 9.38
C VAL A 813 41.54 -26.08 8.34
N VAL A 814 41.39 -24.81 7.95
CA VAL A 814 40.40 -24.41 6.94
C VAL A 814 41.01 -24.50 5.55
N TRP A 815 42.23 -24.01 5.39
CA TRP A 815 42.96 -24.04 4.13
C TRP A 815 44.42 -24.43 4.36
N ALA A 816 45.03 -25.13 3.39
CA ALA A 816 46.46 -25.40 3.36
C ALA A 816 46.93 -25.43 1.90
N SER A 817 48.21 -25.11 1.68
CA SER A 817 48.82 -25.13 0.34
C SER A 817 48.88 -26.54 -0.26
N THR A 818 48.90 -27.59 0.57
CA THR A 818 48.80 -28.99 0.15
C THR A 818 47.98 -29.81 1.17
N ASP A 819 47.32 -30.88 0.70
CA ASP A 819 46.57 -31.78 1.58
C ASP A 819 47.49 -32.52 2.57
N ALA A 820 48.71 -32.88 2.15
CA ALA A 820 49.71 -33.47 3.05
C ALA A 820 50.08 -32.52 4.21
N PHE A 821 50.17 -31.21 3.95
CA PHE A 821 50.45 -30.25 5.02
C PHE A 821 49.23 -30.02 5.92
N ARG A 822 48.02 -30.09 5.37
CA ARG A 822 46.78 -30.09 6.17
C ARG A 822 46.79 -31.23 7.18
N GLU A 823 46.99 -32.46 6.73
CA GLU A 823 47.05 -33.65 7.61
C GLU A 823 48.14 -33.51 8.67
N ARG A 824 49.31 -32.99 8.29
CA ARG A 824 50.43 -32.75 9.22
C ARG A 824 50.06 -31.71 10.30
N ALA A 825 49.43 -30.59 9.94
CA ALA A 825 49.00 -29.56 10.87
C ALA A 825 47.88 -30.04 11.81
N GLU A 826 46.89 -30.76 11.27
CA GLU A 826 45.84 -31.39 12.08
C GLU A 826 46.43 -32.44 13.05
N GLY A 827 47.40 -33.22 12.59
CA GLY A 827 48.16 -34.17 13.40
C GLY A 827 48.91 -33.50 14.55
N ALA A 828 49.59 -32.38 14.31
CA ALA A 828 50.31 -31.63 15.35
C ALA A 828 49.35 -31.02 16.40
N ILE A 829 48.21 -30.47 15.97
CA ILE A 829 47.15 -30.00 16.88
C ILE A 829 46.64 -31.16 17.75
N ALA A 830 46.33 -32.30 17.15
CA ALA A 830 45.87 -33.48 17.87
C ALA A 830 46.94 -34.01 18.84
N ALA A 831 48.21 -34.03 18.43
CA ALA A 831 49.33 -34.44 19.29
C ALA A 831 49.48 -33.52 20.51
N ALA A 832 49.39 -32.20 20.30
CA ALA A 832 49.38 -31.23 21.39
C ALA A 832 48.23 -31.52 22.37
N LEU A 833 47.01 -31.69 21.88
CA LEU A 833 45.84 -31.96 22.72
C LEU A 833 45.93 -33.31 23.46
N ARG A 834 46.51 -34.35 22.86
CA ARG A 834 46.64 -35.70 23.44
C ARG A 834 47.80 -35.86 24.43
N ARG A 835 48.60 -34.83 24.69
CA ARG A 835 49.66 -34.90 25.70
C ARG A 835 49.07 -35.14 27.10
N ALA A 836 49.68 -36.04 27.87
CA ALA A 836 49.23 -36.32 29.24
C ALA A 836 49.40 -35.08 30.14
N ARG A 837 48.37 -34.80 30.94
CA ARG A 837 48.30 -33.64 31.85
C ARG A 837 47.69 -34.08 33.17
N ASP A 838 47.96 -33.33 34.24
CA ASP A 838 47.29 -33.51 35.52
C ASP A 838 45.85 -32.96 35.45
N PRO A 839 44.82 -33.82 35.48
CA PRO A 839 43.43 -33.37 35.37
C PRO A 839 43.03 -32.43 36.50
N LYS A 840 43.60 -32.57 37.71
CA LYS A 840 43.28 -31.70 38.85
C LYS A 840 43.83 -30.29 38.66
N LYS A 841 45.03 -30.18 38.12
CA LYS A 841 45.61 -28.87 37.76
C LYS A 841 44.78 -28.22 36.65
N THR A 842 44.47 -28.96 35.57
CA THR A 842 43.66 -28.44 34.47
C THR A 842 42.28 -27.97 34.95
N ALA A 843 41.63 -28.71 35.84
CA ALA A 843 40.37 -28.30 36.48
C ALA A 843 40.52 -26.99 37.25
N ALA A 844 41.56 -26.86 38.08
CA ALA A 844 41.82 -25.65 38.87
C ALA A 844 42.03 -24.42 37.96
N ASP A 845 42.85 -24.56 36.92
CA ASP A 845 43.12 -23.49 35.95
C ASP A 845 41.84 -23.06 35.21
N VAL A 846 40.98 -24.01 34.81
CA VAL A 846 39.69 -23.74 34.15
C VAL A 846 38.75 -22.95 35.08
N VAL A 847 38.67 -23.32 36.36
CA VAL A 847 37.83 -22.61 37.35
C VAL A 847 38.36 -21.21 37.60
N GLU A 848 39.67 -21.04 37.81
CA GLU A 848 40.28 -19.73 38.07
C GLU A 848 40.04 -18.77 36.90
N MET A 849 40.26 -19.24 35.67
CA MET A 849 40.03 -18.47 34.46
C MET A 849 38.56 -18.09 34.29
N ARG A 850 37.65 -19.02 34.59
CA ARG A 850 36.22 -18.73 34.50
C ARG A 850 35.79 -17.66 35.51
N GLN A 851 36.30 -17.74 36.75
CA GLN A 851 36.07 -16.75 37.80
C GLN A 851 36.65 -15.38 37.44
N LEU A 852 37.83 -15.35 36.82
CA LEU A 852 38.43 -14.12 36.29
C LEU A 852 37.53 -13.49 35.23
N MET A 853 37.03 -14.27 34.26
CA MET A 853 36.11 -13.76 33.24
C MET A 853 34.80 -13.23 33.84
N GLU A 854 34.25 -13.92 34.84
CA GLU A 854 33.04 -13.50 35.58
C GLU A 854 33.24 -12.13 36.24
N ARG A 855 34.42 -11.87 36.81
CA ARG A 855 34.75 -10.61 37.48
C ARG A 855 35.02 -9.48 36.49
N GLU A 856 35.83 -9.72 35.46
CA GLU A 856 36.29 -8.67 34.54
C GLU A 856 35.27 -8.38 33.42
N ARG A 857 34.42 -9.35 33.08
CA ARG A 857 33.44 -9.27 31.98
C ARG A 857 32.09 -9.87 32.39
N PRO A 858 31.39 -9.27 33.37
CA PRO A 858 30.10 -9.77 33.83
C PRO A 858 29.05 -9.78 32.70
N GLY A 859 28.16 -10.77 32.74
CA GLY A 859 27.05 -10.89 31.80
C GLY A 859 26.10 -9.69 31.87
N LYS A 860 25.49 -9.33 30.72
CA LYS A 860 24.60 -8.17 30.59
C LYS A 860 23.13 -8.58 30.51
N GLY A 861 22.51 -8.75 31.69
CA GLY A 861 21.08 -9.06 31.80
C GLY A 861 20.72 -10.48 31.36
N ASP A 862 19.44 -10.83 31.49
CA ASP A 862 18.95 -12.20 31.38
C ASP A 862 19.17 -12.83 29.97
N TRP A 863 19.28 -11.99 28.94
CA TRP A 863 19.49 -12.38 27.54
C TRP A 863 20.96 -12.47 27.13
N ASP A 864 21.91 -12.28 28.04
CA ASP A 864 23.32 -12.60 27.77
C ASP A 864 23.51 -14.12 27.77
N LEU A 865 23.49 -14.71 26.57
CA LEU A 865 23.63 -16.16 26.37
C LEU A 865 25.10 -16.62 26.41
N LYS A 866 26.07 -15.70 26.56
CA LYS A 866 27.50 -16.03 26.43
C LYS A 866 28.23 -15.98 27.76
N LEU A 867 28.15 -14.86 28.48
CA LEU A 867 29.02 -14.57 29.63
C LEU A 867 28.35 -14.80 30.99
N ASP A 868 27.02 -14.81 31.01
CA ASP A 868 26.22 -15.05 32.22
C ASP A 868 26.50 -16.45 32.81
N PRO A 869 26.48 -16.66 34.14
CA PRO A 869 26.68 -17.98 34.72
C PRO A 869 25.72 -19.02 34.14
N GLY A 870 26.25 -20.17 33.75
CA GLY A 870 25.52 -21.21 33.04
C GLY A 870 25.30 -20.97 31.55
N GLY A 871 25.77 -19.84 31.00
CA GLY A 871 25.72 -19.55 29.57
C GLY A 871 26.76 -20.32 28.76
N LEU A 872 26.86 -19.99 27.47
CA LEU A 872 27.69 -20.73 26.50
C LEU A 872 29.16 -20.90 26.94
N VAL A 873 29.77 -19.92 27.63
CA VAL A 873 31.17 -20.07 28.10
C VAL A 873 31.35 -21.19 29.11
N ASP A 874 30.41 -21.36 30.06
CA ASP A 874 30.48 -22.46 31.04
C ASP A 874 30.40 -23.82 30.34
N ILE A 875 29.51 -23.91 29.35
CA ILE A 875 29.28 -25.14 28.60
C ILE A 875 30.47 -25.48 27.70
N GLU A 876 31.03 -24.47 27.04
CA GLU A 876 32.27 -24.60 26.27
C GLU A 876 33.42 -25.06 27.18
N PHE A 877 33.61 -24.43 28.34
CA PHE A 877 34.70 -24.78 29.26
C PHE A 877 34.55 -26.21 29.79
N ALA A 878 33.34 -26.67 30.10
CA ALA A 878 33.11 -28.06 30.50
C ALA A 878 33.54 -29.05 29.40
N ALA A 879 33.12 -28.82 28.15
CA ALA A 879 33.46 -29.68 27.02
C ALA A 879 34.97 -29.66 26.74
N GLN A 880 35.60 -28.49 26.76
CA GLN A 880 37.03 -28.31 26.53
C GLN A 880 37.88 -28.96 27.63
N PHE A 881 37.49 -28.78 28.89
CA PHE A 881 38.13 -29.43 30.05
C PHE A 881 38.09 -30.96 29.91
N LEU A 882 36.92 -31.54 29.66
CA LEU A 882 36.76 -32.99 29.54
C LEU A 882 37.58 -33.55 28.37
N GLN A 883 37.62 -32.84 27.23
CA GLN A 883 38.48 -33.23 26.13
C GLN A 883 39.95 -33.26 26.56
N LEU A 884 40.46 -32.23 27.23
CA LEU A 884 41.86 -32.22 27.71
C LEU A 884 42.14 -33.28 28.78
N ALA A 885 41.19 -33.53 29.68
CA ALA A 885 41.33 -34.54 30.75
C ALA A 885 41.40 -35.98 30.20
N HIS A 886 40.73 -36.27 29.08
CA HIS A 886 40.60 -37.63 28.55
C HIS A 886 41.36 -37.88 27.23
N ALA A 887 41.82 -36.85 26.53
CA ALA A 887 42.46 -36.99 25.21
C ALA A 887 43.69 -37.90 25.21
N ALA A 888 44.52 -37.84 26.27
CA ALA A 888 45.72 -38.65 26.40
C ALA A 888 45.44 -40.17 26.52
N ALA A 889 44.28 -40.53 27.08
CA ALA A 889 43.82 -41.91 27.21
C ALA A 889 43.02 -42.39 25.98
N GLY A 890 43.05 -41.65 24.87
CA GLY A 890 42.30 -41.98 23.66
C GLY A 890 40.86 -41.45 23.64
N GLY A 891 40.49 -40.57 24.57
CA GLY A 891 39.18 -39.90 24.58
C GLY A 891 38.87 -39.16 23.27
N PRO A 892 37.58 -38.90 22.99
CA PRO A 892 37.14 -38.25 21.76
C PRO A 892 37.60 -36.79 21.70
N LEU A 893 38.02 -36.36 20.51
CA LEU A 893 38.27 -34.96 20.18
C LEU A 893 37.26 -34.51 19.12
N ARG A 894 36.51 -33.44 19.42
CA ARG A 894 35.51 -32.81 18.57
C ARG A 894 35.58 -31.30 18.76
N GLN A 895 35.68 -30.56 17.66
CA GLN A 895 35.77 -29.10 17.69
C GLN A 895 34.45 -28.45 18.10
N ASN A 896 33.32 -29.02 17.66
CA ASN A 896 31.99 -28.50 18.00
C ASN A 896 31.60 -28.87 19.44
N THR A 897 31.15 -27.89 20.21
CA THR A 897 30.83 -28.05 21.64
C THR A 897 29.76 -29.12 21.88
N GLY A 898 28.66 -29.09 21.12
CA GLY A 898 27.58 -30.07 21.25
C GLY A 898 28.01 -31.49 20.86
N GLU A 899 28.78 -31.62 19.77
CA GLU A 899 29.34 -32.92 19.35
C GLU A 899 30.36 -33.47 20.35
N ALA A 900 31.15 -32.59 20.98
CA ALA A 900 32.08 -32.97 22.04
C ALA A 900 31.34 -33.53 23.26
N LEU A 901 30.31 -32.82 23.75
CA LEU A 901 29.49 -33.29 24.87
C LEU A 901 28.81 -34.62 24.58
N ALA A 902 28.26 -34.78 23.37
CA ALA A 902 27.62 -36.03 22.94
C ALA A 902 28.63 -37.18 22.90
N ALA A 903 29.81 -36.98 22.29
CA ALA A 903 30.85 -38.01 22.22
C ALA A 903 31.41 -38.39 23.60
N LEU A 904 31.58 -37.42 24.50
CA LEU A 904 32.00 -37.65 25.88
C LEU A 904 30.97 -38.45 26.67
N ARG A 905 29.67 -38.19 26.45
CA ARG A 905 28.56 -38.95 27.04
C ARG A 905 28.53 -40.38 26.53
N GLU A 906 28.60 -40.57 25.22
CA GLU A 906 28.63 -41.91 24.58
C GLU A 906 29.82 -42.75 25.05
N ALA A 907 30.96 -42.11 25.33
CA ALA A 907 32.15 -42.75 25.87
C ALA A 907 32.09 -42.98 27.40
N GLY A 908 31.07 -42.49 28.11
CA GLY A 908 30.92 -42.65 29.56
C GLY A 908 32.00 -41.94 30.38
N LEU A 909 32.56 -40.83 29.89
CA LEU A 909 33.72 -40.15 30.49
C LEU A 909 33.37 -39.12 31.57
N ALA A 910 32.08 -38.80 31.77
CA ALA A 910 31.58 -37.98 32.86
C ALA A 910 30.13 -38.37 33.22
N ASP A 911 29.56 -37.74 34.26
CA ASP A 911 28.16 -37.96 34.66
C ASP A 911 27.18 -37.68 33.49
N GLU A 912 26.40 -38.69 33.13
CA GLU A 912 25.47 -38.65 32.00
C GLU A 912 24.40 -37.54 32.17
N GLY A 913 23.93 -37.34 33.41
CA GLY A 913 22.95 -36.31 33.75
C GLY A 913 23.52 -34.90 33.59
N ALA A 914 24.76 -34.66 34.02
CA ALA A 914 25.46 -33.39 33.85
C ALA A 914 25.68 -33.07 32.37
N LEU A 915 26.20 -34.03 31.58
CA LEU A 915 26.41 -33.84 30.15
C LEU A 915 25.10 -33.58 29.40
N SER A 916 24.03 -34.28 29.76
CA SER A 916 22.71 -34.07 29.13
C SER A 916 22.12 -32.69 29.45
N ARG A 917 22.34 -32.16 30.66
CA ARG A 917 21.93 -30.78 31.03
C ARG A 917 22.73 -29.74 30.25
N LEU A 918 24.06 -29.92 30.14
CA LEU A 918 24.93 -29.04 29.35
C LEU A 918 24.53 -29.02 27.87
N GLU A 919 24.28 -30.20 27.28
CA GLU A 919 23.85 -30.31 25.88
C GLU A 919 22.49 -29.63 25.64
N ALA A 920 21.53 -29.83 26.54
CA ALA A 920 20.21 -29.21 26.44
C ALA A 920 20.27 -27.68 26.55
N ALA A 921 21.08 -27.16 27.47
CA ALA A 921 21.31 -25.72 27.61
C ALA A 921 22.02 -25.14 26.37
N TRP A 922 23.05 -25.82 25.87
CA TRP A 922 23.78 -25.40 24.67
C TRP A 922 22.86 -25.27 23.46
N ARG A 923 22.00 -26.27 23.20
CA ARG A 923 21.04 -26.22 22.10
C ARG A 923 20.11 -25.02 22.23
N LEU A 924 19.49 -24.84 23.40
CA LEU A 924 18.57 -23.73 23.67
C LEU A 924 19.24 -22.37 23.47
N GLU A 925 20.42 -22.16 24.08
CA GLU A 925 21.11 -20.88 24.01
C GLU A 925 21.65 -20.59 22.60
N GLN A 926 22.09 -21.61 21.86
CA GLN A 926 22.52 -21.45 20.49
C GLN A 926 21.33 -21.11 19.55
N ASP A 927 20.17 -21.77 19.71
CA ASP A 927 18.91 -21.45 18.99
C ASP A 927 18.48 -19.99 19.18
N LEU A 928 18.51 -19.51 20.43
CA LEU A 928 18.16 -18.12 20.73
C LEU A 928 19.22 -17.14 20.19
N SER A 929 20.50 -17.47 20.31
CA SER A 929 21.61 -16.62 19.87
C SER A 929 21.59 -16.37 18.36
N GLN A 930 21.35 -17.42 17.56
CA GLN A 930 21.27 -17.29 16.10
C GLN A 930 20.16 -16.32 15.68
N LEU A 931 18.96 -16.47 16.25
CA LEU A 931 17.83 -15.63 15.90
C LEU A 931 18.05 -14.17 16.31
N ILE A 932 18.54 -13.94 17.53
CA ILE A 932 18.82 -12.59 18.05
C ILE A 932 19.88 -11.89 17.18
N LYS A 933 20.98 -12.56 16.84
CA LYS A 933 22.10 -11.96 16.07
C LYS A 933 21.75 -11.68 14.59
N VAL A 934 20.79 -12.41 14.03
CA VAL A 934 20.29 -12.16 12.67
C VAL A 934 19.27 -11.02 12.64
N ALA A 935 18.32 -11.02 13.58
CA ALA A 935 17.20 -10.09 13.56
C ALA A 935 17.52 -8.71 14.17
N LEU A 936 18.26 -8.70 15.28
CA LEU A 936 18.44 -7.50 16.11
C LEU A 936 19.81 -6.84 15.91
N GLU A 937 19.87 -5.54 16.20
CA GLU A 937 21.12 -4.80 16.33
C GLU A 937 21.85 -5.17 17.63
N ASP A 938 23.13 -4.83 17.76
CA ASP A 938 23.88 -5.20 18.97
C ASP A 938 23.34 -4.49 20.21
N GLY A 939 22.98 -5.27 21.23
CA GLY A 939 22.35 -4.76 22.45
C GLY A 939 20.83 -4.57 22.34
N GLY A 940 20.18 -5.02 21.26
CA GLY A 940 18.72 -5.02 21.15
C GLY A 940 18.07 -5.89 22.22
N ASP A 941 17.02 -5.37 22.86
CA ASP A 941 16.25 -6.07 23.90
C ASP A 941 15.09 -6.88 23.26
N PRO A 942 15.12 -8.22 23.33
CA PRO A 942 14.02 -9.04 22.83
C PRO A 942 12.66 -8.75 23.48
N GLU A 943 12.63 -8.18 24.69
CA GLU A 943 11.40 -7.78 25.37
C GLU A 943 10.78 -6.50 24.79
N ALA A 944 11.55 -5.67 24.08
CA ALA A 944 11.04 -4.47 23.41
C ALA A 944 10.43 -4.77 22.03
N GLU A 945 10.66 -5.97 21.51
CA GLU A 945 10.28 -6.34 20.15
C GLU A 945 8.78 -6.69 19.98
N PRO A 946 8.23 -6.64 18.75
CA PRO A 946 6.84 -6.99 18.47
C PRO A 946 6.46 -8.41 18.89
N LYS A 947 5.16 -8.62 19.18
CA LYS A 947 4.61 -9.91 19.66
C LYS A 947 4.98 -11.10 18.78
N ALA A 948 5.08 -10.93 17.46
CA ALA A 948 5.39 -12.02 16.57
C ALA A 948 6.89 -12.37 16.51
N PHE A 949 7.82 -11.40 16.64
CA PHE A 949 9.23 -11.73 16.89
C PHE A 949 9.39 -12.53 18.19
N LYS A 950 8.71 -12.10 19.26
CA LYS A 950 8.61 -12.84 20.52
C LYS A 950 8.03 -14.25 20.35
N THR A 951 7.10 -14.44 19.42
CA THR A 951 6.52 -15.76 19.10
C THR A 951 7.52 -16.65 18.38
N LEU A 952 8.30 -16.09 17.45
CA LEU A 952 9.38 -16.80 16.77
C LEU A 952 10.47 -17.22 17.78
N LEU A 953 10.86 -16.31 18.67
CA LEU A 953 11.81 -16.58 19.74
C LEU A 953 11.29 -17.63 20.74
N ALA A 954 9.99 -17.60 21.05
CA ALA A 954 9.32 -18.65 21.84
C ALA A 954 9.37 -20.02 21.15
N LYS A 955 9.12 -20.07 19.82
CA LYS A 955 9.21 -21.29 19.02
C LYS A 955 10.65 -21.83 19.00
N ALA A 956 11.64 -20.98 18.75
CA ALA A 956 13.06 -21.35 18.80
C ALA A 956 13.44 -21.88 20.21
N GLY A 957 12.93 -21.24 21.26
CA GLY A 957 13.10 -21.70 22.63
C GLY A 957 12.26 -22.92 23.03
N GLY A 958 11.49 -23.52 22.12
CA GLY A 958 10.63 -24.67 22.38
C GLY A 958 9.56 -24.42 23.45
N VAL A 959 8.92 -23.25 23.44
CA VAL A 959 7.82 -22.88 24.34
C VAL A 959 6.66 -22.23 23.56
N ALA A 960 5.43 -22.39 24.05
CA ALA A 960 4.24 -21.86 23.38
C ALA A 960 4.11 -20.32 23.47
N GLN A 961 4.68 -19.70 24.51
CA GLN A 961 4.53 -18.27 24.80
C GLN A 961 5.86 -17.67 25.25
N PHE A 962 6.18 -16.46 24.76
CA PHE A 962 7.43 -15.76 25.08
C PHE A 962 7.65 -15.54 26.58
N LYS A 963 6.60 -15.24 27.35
CA LYS A 963 6.70 -15.08 28.80
C LYS A 963 7.22 -16.33 29.52
N SER A 964 7.08 -17.50 28.92
CA SER A 964 7.58 -18.78 29.45
C SER A 964 9.04 -19.03 29.08
N LEU A 965 9.62 -18.26 28.15
CA LEU A 965 10.98 -18.46 27.67
C LEU A 965 12.01 -18.03 28.71
N ARG A 966 11.82 -16.86 29.32
CA ARG A 966 12.71 -16.33 30.36
C ARG A 966 12.90 -17.28 31.55
N PRO A 967 11.83 -17.82 32.20
CA PRO A 967 12.02 -18.79 33.29
C PRO A 967 12.62 -20.12 32.81
N LYS A 968 12.35 -20.56 31.57
CA LYS A 968 12.99 -21.75 31.00
C LYS A 968 14.49 -21.55 30.79
N LEU A 969 14.90 -20.40 30.24
CA LEU A 969 16.30 -20.05 30.03
C LEU A 969 17.03 -19.92 31.37
N ALA A 970 16.45 -19.23 32.35
CA ALA A 970 17.04 -19.10 33.69
C ALA A 970 17.24 -20.47 34.36
N LYS A 971 16.27 -21.37 34.22
CA LYS A 971 16.39 -22.75 34.71
C LYS A 971 17.51 -23.51 33.98
N ALA A 972 17.56 -23.43 32.65
CA ALA A 972 18.59 -24.09 31.85
C ALA A 972 20.00 -23.61 32.22
N LYS A 973 20.20 -22.29 32.38
CA LYS A 973 21.45 -21.71 32.85
C LYS A 973 21.83 -22.19 34.24
N ALA A 974 20.91 -22.18 35.20
CA ALA A 974 21.18 -22.68 36.55
C ALA A 974 21.58 -24.17 36.56
N GLU A 975 20.90 -24.99 35.76
CA GLU A 975 21.20 -26.41 35.58
C GLU A 975 22.55 -26.64 34.88
N ALA A 976 22.87 -25.84 33.86
CA ALA A 976 24.15 -25.86 33.16
C ALA A 976 25.30 -25.42 34.07
N ARG A 977 25.11 -24.38 34.90
CA ARG A 977 26.11 -23.95 35.88
C ARG A 977 26.41 -25.06 36.88
N ALA A 978 25.37 -25.67 37.46
CA ALA A 978 25.54 -26.77 38.39
C ALA A 978 26.24 -27.97 37.73
N ALA A 979 25.91 -28.28 36.47
CA ALA A 979 26.58 -29.33 35.71
C ALA A 979 28.05 -29.01 35.39
N TYR A 980 28.35 -27.77 34.99
CA TYR A 980 29.72 -27.30 34.80
C TYR A 980 30.54 -27.44 36.07
N GLU A 981 30.01 -27.00 37.22
CA GLU A 981 30.71 -27.10 38.50
C GLU A 981 30.95 -28.55 38.90
N ALA A 982 29.96 -29.44 38.71
CA ALA A 982 30.13 -30.87 38.96
C ALA A 982 31.19 -31.51 38.05
N VAL A 983 31.19 -31.16 36.77
CA VAL A 983 32.16 -31.68 35.79
C VAL A 983 33.58 -31.24 36.12
N VAL A 984 33.78 -29.97 36.44
CA VAL A 984 35.14 -29.41 36.60
C VAL A 984 35.67 -29.57 38.03
N ARG A 985 34.83 -29.52 39.07
CA ARG A 985 35.30 -29.60 40.46
C ARG A 985 35.37 -31.01 41.05
N GLY A 986 34.70 -31.99 40.42
CA GLY A 986 34.63 -33.38 40.90
C GLY A 986 33.54 -33.56 41.93
#